data_AF-A0A1Z4QI29-F1
#
_entry.id   AF-A0A1Z4QI29-F1
#
_cell.length_a   1.000
_cell.length_b   1.000
_cell.length_c   1.000
_cell.angle_alpha   90.00
_cell.angle_beta   90.00
_cell.angle_gamma   90.00
#
_symmetry.space_group_name_H-M   'P 1'
#
loop_
_entity.id
_entity.type
_entity.pdbx_description
1 polymer ?
#
loop_
_entity_poly.entity_id
_entity_poly.type
_entity_poly.pdbx_seq_one_letter_code
_entity_poly.pdbx_strand_id
1 'polypeptide(L)'
;MLADKPLISTSASTFIVFASDADYAPAMQLMSLLTTVESSKVRALKRFGVVASSNSAIEWLNINTVSPDVIQEYFRGAETAFVFIKPTDLSDVTQLTRSLLEVATEAGVRRFAWIAPACPPGTELGDRINAAANLVHSSELATLVLTHAPLLSDLLEQKKELKFRRTLSLPLGNSSLPWLAPEVIVNGLHRWLLGEVNNQPPEILTGSTQLTGQDIATGLSDVLTQTMNARQFAQLRFQSIDLDQSGQIDAAELFPYLLDLGYSHDDAQTILQQADTDSSGTIDFDEFIQGLEEHLHKILADVPTEVRYFDVPTSAALHDWMVSGLSDKAAQSRLEWLTTLTQHGLPAQGQAVTQWLNQPNPSLTDWVSQSILELINVYILPGRGILTVSEGLLAGRPALITRLLQANNRMLIGQRTLDGELLEWRWADEDHKDVEEVRYTAENGSERVLKLQDSKLISLSVRGRWAGRRLAIQLFFQDEPLPRWQVALFRELGEFQIEEAITLGSDSDIICNCTKTTCGKVRELLDTGLDTLERIAEQTQVTMVCGSCQPLVEEMLGSANLAVAELIAKQDLGRNMVCFQFRPVYEEIVASKPGQHILIQGRVDGSWVTRAYTLSSPADQTEQYEITVKREELGLFSRWLCDRADSEALMRISQPRGEFVLEDEQPVVFFAGGIGVTPAIAMMRTLAHRGDTRSFHLDWSAPYPEDFVFKSELEQLTSAHPNLTFTLRATRSGSRLDTATVQNLYPYSDGTVAFMCGPQPFMDAMRDYLQQASWQDSAIRQELFSSKLDEEGKAKTPVRQIIQLAGGITPIEQDSIYVEPIASVMQEAEVFLKQCYLEQGLGEVFMPRWQEVKAAIEQTGTYEHTYDELAYGTKLAWRNSNRCLGRNFWQSLQLRDLRHLQTEEEIFQTLVEHIKFATNNGNLRSTITILSPNLKIRVWNGLMLRYAGYRQPDGKILGDPANVELTEQALKFGWTKASRTRFDVLPLIIQIGEQEPKWFEIPPEIIMEVPLSHPRYDWFEELGLKWFALPAVSNMMLDMGGIQYPTPFNGFYMGAEIGARNFSDIDRYNMLPIIAEKIGLDCSETMTLWKDLALVEMNVAVLHSYKKYGVRILDHHALTASFMQFVDDEQQCGRQVYGDRIWLIPPISASTTPVYTVEFENRLLKPNYFYQRDPWQTESAVLKCPFHHQA
;
A
#
# COMPACT_ATOMS: atom_id res chain seq x y z
N MET A 1 29.98 35.92 -25.48
CA MET A 1 31.43 36.18 -25.61
C MET A 1 32.03 36.65 -24.27
N LEU A 2 32.31 35.73 -23.34
CA LEU A 2 33.17 35.94 -22.16
C LEU A 2 33.71 34.57 -21.69
N ALA A 3 34.60 34.00 -22.51
CA ALA A 3 35.42 32.84 -22.14
C ALA A 3 36.90 33.25 -22.22
N ASP A 4 37.80 32.40 -21.71
CA ASP A 4 39.27 32.57 -21.68
C ASP A 4 39.83 33.67 -20.76
N LYS A 5 39.61 33.50 -19.44
CA LYS A 5 40.67 33.75 -18.43
C LYS A 5 40.64 32.63 -17.37
N PRO A 6 41.79 32.14 -16.89
CA PRO A 6 41.84 31.13 -15.84
C PRO A 6 41.37 31.70 -14.50
N LEU A 7 40.55 30.93 -13.78
CA LEU A 7 39.97 31.30 -12.50
C LEU A 7 40.90 31.07 -11.31
N ILE A 8 40.36 31.42 -10.14
CA ILE A 8 40.89 31.34 -8.77
C ILE A 8 41.78 30.10 -8.52
N SER A 9 42.84 30.26 -7.73
CA SER A 9 43.95 29.32 -7.60
C SER A 9 43.57 27.93 -7.06
N THR A 10 43.49 26.92 -7.93
CA THR A 10 43.83 25.49 -7.71
C THR A 10 43.44 24.83 -6.38
N SER A 11 42.32 25.23 -5.77
CA SER A 11 41.74 24.65 -4.57
C SER A 11 40.24 24.85 -4.60
N ALA A 12 39.47 23.81 -4.26
CA ALA A 12 38.00 23.84 -4.37
C ALA A 12 37.39 24.93 -3.46
N SER A 13 36.88 26.00 -4.08
CA SER A 13 36.24 27.12 -3.37
C SER A 13 34.75 26.82 -3.11
N THR A 14 34.33 26.99 -1.85
CA THR A 14 32.91 26.92 -1.48
C THR A 14 32.33 28.34 -1.38
N PHE A 15 31.20 28.56 -2.04
CA PHE A 15 30.48 29.84 -2.10
C PHE A 15 29.12 29.72 -1.40
N ILE A 16 28.79 30.71 -0.55
CA ILE A 16 27.45 30.86 0.01
C ILE A 16 26.66 31.89 -0.80
N VAL A 17 25.42 31.57 -1.17
CA VAL A 17 24.48 32.53 -1.77
C VAL A 17 23.17 32.53 -0.96
N PHE A 18 22.87 33.64 -0.29
CA PHE A 18 21.58 33.87 0.35
C PHE A 18 20.68 34.70 -0.56
N ALA A 19 19.45 34.23 -0.80
CA ALA A 19 18.34 35.00 -1.32
C ALA A 19 17.06 34.51 -0.63
N SER A 20 16.22 35.42 -0.11
CA SER A 20 15.04 35.06 0.70
C SER A 20 14.04 34.14 0.01
N ASP A 21 14.00 34.20 -1.31
CA ASP A 21 13.17 33.45 -2.24
C ASP A 21 14.02 33.10 -3.47
N ALA A 22 13.82 31.91 -4.04
CA ALA A 22 14.71 31.30 -5.02
C ALA A 22 14.74 32.08 -6.35
N ASP A 23 13.60 32.62 -6.78
CA ASP A 23 13.41 33.20 -8.11
C ASP A 23 14.01 34.63 -8.25
N TYR A 24 15.06 34.97 -7.49
CA TYR A 24 15.72 36.27 -7.63
C TYR A 24 16.76 36.26 -8.76
N ALA A 25 16.44 36.95 -9.86
CA ALA A 25 17.26 36.90 -11.08
C ALA A 25 18.77 37.16 -10.86
N PRO A 26 19.23 38.19 -10.10
CA PRO A 26 20.66 38.37 -9.84
C PRO A 26 21.31 37.22 -9.06
N ALA A 27 20.57 36.58 -8.14
CA ALA A 27 21.09 35.45 -7.37
C ALA A 27 21.14 34.18 -8.21
N MET A 28 20.11 33.91 -9.02
CA MET A 28 20.06 32.75 -9.92
C MET A 28 21.12 32.83 -11.03
N GLN A 29 21.28 34.00 -11.67
CA GLN A 29 22.33 34.24 -12.64
C GLN A 29 23.73 34.08 -12.01
N LEU A 30 23.96 34.57 -10.79
CA LEU A 30 25.22 34.35 -10.08
C LEU A 30 25.46 32.88 -9.73
N MET A 31 24.45 32.15 -9.24
CA MET A 31 24.60 30.73 -8.91
C MET A 31 24.92 29.90 -10.14
N SER A 32 24.24 30.14 -11.26
CA SER A 32 24.55 29.51 -12.56
C SER A 32 26.01 29.76 -12.97
N LEU A 33 26.46 31.03 -12.92
CA LEU A 33 27.84 31.41 -13.23
C LEU A 33 28.87 30.79 -12.27
N LEU A 34 28.53 30.57 -11.00
CA LEU A 34 29.41 29.90 -10.04
C LEU A 34 29.45 28.37 -10.24
N THR A 35 28.39 27.76 -10.76
CA THR A 35 28.36 26.31 -11.07
C THR A 35 29.12 25.92 -12.34
N THR A 36 29.40 26.85 -13.26
CA THR A 36 30.24 26.57 -14.44
C THR A 36 31.74 26.62 -14.17
N VAL A 37 32.16 26.97 -12.94
CA VAL A 37 33.56 27.01 -12.53
C VAL A 37 34.01 25.64 -11.98
N GLU A 38 34.91 24.97 -12.70
CA GLU A 38 35.50 23.69 -12.25
C GLU A 38 35.98 23.75 -10.79
N SER A 39 35.71 22.67 -10.04
CA SER A 39 36.02 22.51 -8.61
C SER A 39 35.31 23.44 -7.60
N SER A 40 34.36 24.29 -8.04
CA SER A 40 33.56 25.11 -7.11
C SER A 40 32.38 24.35 -6.51
N LYS A 41 31.99 24.67 -5.27
CA LYS A 41 30.73 24.21 -4.66
C LYS A 41 29.85 25.40 -4.27
N VAL A 42 28.58 25.37 -4.69
CA VAL A 42 27.58 26.40 -4.35
C VAL A 42 26.63 25.87 -3.28
N ARG A 43 26.47 26.65 -2.20
CA ARG A 43 25.54 26.43 -1.08
C ARG A 43 24.56 27.59 -1.01
N ALA A 44 23.28 27.32 -1.27
CA ALA A 44 22.23 28.33 -1.37
C ALA A 44 21.33 28.34 -0.12
N LEU A 45 20.94 29.53 0.35
CA LEU A 45 20.05 29.69 1.50
C LEU A 45 18.84 30.56 1.17
N LYS A 46 17.66 30.15 1.67
CA LYS A 46 16.40 30.90 1.52
C LYS A 46 15.55 30.95 2.79
N ARG A 47 14.61 31.90 2.85
CA ARG A 47 13.60 32.03 3.92
C ARG A 47 12.30 31.31 3.56
N PHE A 48 11.91 31.32 2.28
CA PHE A 48 10.58 30.91 1.83
C PHE A 48 10.62 29.96 0.62
N GLY A 49 9.49 29.30 0.34
CA GLY A 49 9.30 28.39 -0.78
C GLY A 49 9.76 26.94 -0.54
N VAL A 50 9.07 26.00 -1.19
CA VAL A 50 9.45 24.56 -1.23
C VAL A 50 10.72 24.39 -2.07
N VAL A 51 11.48 23.31 -1.88
CA VAL A 51 12.58 22.96 -2.79
C VAL A 51 11.98 22.28 -4.03
N ALA A 52 11.85 23.04 -5.12
CA ALA A 52 11.62 22.46 -6.44
C ALA A 52 12.89 21.74 -6.91
N SER A 53 12.71 20.71 -7.74
CA SER A 53 13.71 19.77 -8.29
C SER A 53 15.19 20.18 -8.16
N SER A 54 15.96 19.35 -7.47
CA SER A 54 17.40 19.49 -7.29
C SER A 54 18.17 19.45 -8.61
N ASN A 55 18.60 20.61 -9.10
CA ASN A 55 19.73 20.68 -10.01
C ASN A 55 20.99 20.29 -9.20
N SER A 56 21.66 19.20 -9.55
CA SER A 56 22.53 18.43 -8.64
C SER A 56 23.79 19.16 -8.15
N ALA A 57 24.14 20.29 -8.77
CA ALA A 57 25.27 21.14 -8.39
C ALA A 57 24.97 22.14 -7.24
N ILE A 58 23.70 22.38 -6.88
CA ILE A 58 23.32 23.40 -5.88
C ILE A 58 22.65 22.76 -4.67
N GLU A 59 23.32 22.84 -3.52
CA GLU A 59 22.77 22.47 -2.22
C GLU A 59 21.86 23.62 -1.73
N TRP A 60 20.63 23.35 -1.28
CA TRP A 60 19.68 24.37 -0.80
C TRP A 60 19.28 24.15 0.67
N LEU A 61 19.35 25.21 1.48
CA LEU A 61 18.94 25.22 2.89
C LEU A 61 17.86 26.27 3.16
N ASN A 62 16.77 25.89 3.84
CA ASN A 62 15.77 26.85 4.32
C ASN A 62 16.10 27.25 5.77
N ILE A 63 16.46 28.52 6.00
CA ILE A 63 16.90 29.00 7.32
C ILE A 63 15.78 29.07 8.36
N ASN A 64 14.52 28.99 7.95
CA ASN A 64 13.37 28.96 8.87
C ASN A 64 13.05 27.54 9.36
N THR A 65 13.71 26.48 8.85
CA THR A 65 13.41 25.07 9.18
C THR A 65 14.56 24.33 9.87
N VAL A 66 15.66 24.99 10.22
CA VAL A 66 16.86 24.39 10.83
C VAL A 66 17.39 25.22 12.01
N SER A 67 18.19 24.61 12.90
CA SER A 67 18.79 25.35 14.03
C SER A 67 19.92 26.28 13.58
N PRO A 68 20.25 27.32 14.37
CA PRO A 68 21.40 28.19 14.09
C PRO A 68 22.72 27.42 13.92
N ASP A 69 22.92 26.32 14.66
CA ASP A 69 24.12 25.48 14.59
C ASP A 69 24.27 24.83 13.21
N VAL A 70 23.16 24.40 12.59
CA VAL A 70 23.15 23.85 11.23
C VAL A 70 23.53 24.94 10.22
N ILE A 71 23.05 26.17 10.39
CA ILE A 71 23.41 27.30 9.52
C ILE A 71 24.89 27.65 9.69
N GLN A 72 25.43 27.62 10.91
CA GLN A 72 26.84 27.88 11.20
C GLN A 72 27.76 26.79 10.59
N GLU A 73 27.38 25.51 10.66
CA GLU A 73 28.05 24.41 9.96
C GLU A 73 27.97 24.58 8.43
N TYR A 74 26.82 25.03 7.92
CA TYR A 74 26.60 25.26 6.48
C TYR A 74 27.48 26.37 5.90
N PHE A 75 27.84 27.39 6.70
CA PHE A 75 28.82 28.42 6.31
C PHE A 75 30.27 27.95 6.47
N ARG A 76 30.55 26.88 7.25
CA ARG A 76 31.91 26.44 7.54
C ARG A 76 32.64 26.02 6.27
N GLY A 77 33.86 26.53 6.11
CA GLY A 77 34.74 26.28 4.96
C GLY A 77 34.41 27.12 3.72
N ALA A 78 33.41 27.99 3.75
CA ALA A 78 33.13 28.89 2.65
C ALA A 78 34.15 30.05 2.56
N GLU A 79 34.55 30.38 1.34
CA GLU A 79 35.52 31.45 1.09
C GLU A 79 34.83 32.82 0.98
N THR A 80 33.66 32.85 0.30
CA THR A 80 32.88 34.06 0.03
C THR A 80 31.40 33.81 0.28
N ALA A 81 30.71 34.78 0.87
CA ALA A 81 29.26 34.81 1.01
C ALA A 81 28.65 35.99 0.25
N PHE A 82 27.55 35.74 -0.45
CA PHE A 82 26.71 36.71 -1.14
C PHE A 82 25.36 36.78 -0.45
N VAL A 83 24.93 37.98 -0.05
CA VAL A 83 23.65 38.22 0.64
C VAL A 83 22.81 39.17 -0.20
N PHE A 84 21.79 38.63 -0.87
CA PHE A 84 20.81 39.39 -1.63
C PHE A 84 19.56 39.67 -0.77
N ILE A 85 19.24 40.94 -0.60
CA ILE A 85 18.02 41.42 0.06
C ILE A 85 16.99 41.74 -1.03
N LYS A 86 15.78 41.15 -1.02
CA LYS A 86 14.70 41.58 -1.91
C LYS A 86 13.97 42.82 -1.35
N PRO A 87 13.26 43.61 -2.18
CA PRO A 87 12.35 44.66 -1.69
C PRO A 87 11.34 44.18 -0.63
N THR A 88 10.95 42.91 -0.69
CA THR A 88 10.05 42.25 0.26
C THR A 88 10.67 41.98 1.64
N ASP A 89 12.00 41.97 1.78
CA ASP A 89 12.72 41.78 3.05
C ASP A 89 13.09 43.09 3.74
N LEU A 90 12.86 44.25 3.11
CA LEU A 90 13.34 45.54 3.64
C LEU A 90 12.80 45.87 5.03
N SER A 91 11.60 45.37 5.38
CA SER A 91 11.04 45.46 6.74
C SER A 91 11.76 44.63 7.81
N ASP A 92 12.72 43.77 7.46
CA ASP A 92 13.60 43.02 8.37
C ASP A 92 15.11 43.29 8.15
N VAL A 93 15.48 44.13 7.16
CA VAL A 93 16.84 44.20 6.59
C VAL A 93 17.97 44.29 7.62
N THR A 94 17.83 45.13 8.66
CA THR A 94 18.86 45.35 9.67
C THR A 94 19.08 44.13 10.58
N GLN A 95 18.03 43.34 10.85
CA GLN A 95 18.13 42.11 11.63
C GLN A 95 18.69 40.97 10.77
N LEU A 96 18.16 40.80 9.55
CA LEU A 96 18.59 39.77 8.61
C LEU A 96 20.08 39.93 8.24
N THR A 97 20.50 41.16 7.98
CA THR A 97 21.92 41.49 7.70
C THR A 97 22.81 41.18 8.89
N ARG A 98 22.38 41.52 10.11
CA ARG A 98 23.14 41.24 11.33
C ARG A 98 23.38 39.75 11.50
N SER A 99 22.33 38.92 11.50
CA SER A 99 22.48 37.49 11.76
C SER A 99 23.28 36.75 10.68
N LEU A 100 23.18 37.14 9.41
CA LEU A 100 24.01 36.57 8.34
C LEU A 100 25.48 37.01 8.44
N LEU A 101 25.74 38.24 8.89
CA LEU A 101 27.10 38.76 9.10
C LEU A 101 27.77 38.15 10.34
N GLU A 102 27.02 37.95 11.43
CA GLU A 102 27.45 37.24 12.64
C GLU A 102 27.88 35.81 12.28
N VAL A 103 27.00 35.03 11.63
CA VAL A 103 27.31 33.65 11.20
C VAL A 103 28.49 33.58 10.23
N ALA A 104 28.58 34.50 9.26
CA ALA A 104 29.72 34.52 8.33
C ALA A 104 31.05 34.83 9.01
N THR A 105 31.03 35.71 10.03
CA THR A 105 32.22 36.06 10.83
C THR A 105 32.66 34.87 11.69
N GLU A 106 31.73 34.21 12.38
CA GLU A 106 32.01 33.03 13.21
C GLU A 106 32.49 31.83 12.39
N ALA A 107 31.95 31.62 11.19
CA ALA A 107 32.36 30.56 10.28
C ALA A 107 33.71 30.82 9.57
N GLY A 108 34.30 32.00 9.73
CA GLY A 108 35.60 32.37 9.15
C GLY A 108 35.57 32.70 7.65
N VAL A 109 34.42 33.14 7.12
CA VAL A 109 34.28 33.55 5.71
C VAL A 109 35.17 34.76 5.43
N ARG A 110 35.93 34.73 4.31
CA ARG A 110 36.93 35.79 4.02
C ARG A 110 36.32 37.02 3.35
N ARG A 111 35.35 36.81 2.46
CA ARG A 111 34.73 37.83 1.61
C ARG A 111 33.22 37.85 1.80
N PHE A 112 32.64 39.05 1.97
CA PHE A 112 31.20 39.20 2.23
C PHE A 112 30.61 40.29 1.33
N ALA A 113 29.83 39.89 0.32
CA ALA A 113 29.11 40.80 -0.54
C ALA A 113 27.66 40.94 -0.07
N TRP A 114 27.22 42.18 0.16
CA TRP A 114 25.86 42.51 0.55
C TRP A 114 25.22 43.37 -0.53
N ILE A 115 24.07 42.93 -1.04
CA ILE A 115 23.37 43.51 -2.19
C ILE A 115 21.93 43.82 -1.78
N ALA A 116 21.52 45.08 -1.92
CA ALA A 116 20.17 45.52 -1.55
C ALA A 116 19.61 46.61 -2.49
N PRO A 117 18.28 46.74 -2.59
CA PRO A 117 17.63 47.88 -3.22
C PRO A 117 18.05 49.19 -2.54
N ALA A 118 18.36 50.20 -3.34
CA ALA A 118 18.63 51.55 -2.86
C ALA A 118 17.33 52.27 -2.48
N CYS A 119 17.42 53.18 -1.52
CA CYS A 119 16.35 54.09 -1.14
C CYS A 119 16.96 55.42 -0.65
N PRO A 120 16.41 56.60 -1.00
CA PRO A 120 16.99 57.89 -0.63
C PRO A 120 17.20 58.08 0.88
N PRO A 121 18.35 58.62 1.32
CA PRO A 121 18.65 58.86 2.74
C PRO A 121 17.76 59.94 3.33
N GLY A 122 17.48 59.86 4.64
CA GLY A 122 16.52 60.73 5.33
C GLY A 122 15.05 60.29 5.17
N THR A 123 14.84 59.05 4.70
CA THR A 123 13.55 58.36 4.70
C THR A 123 13.63 57.19 5.68
N GLU A 124 12.53 56.76 6.31
CA GLU A 124 12.59 55.69 7.33
C GLU A 124 13.19 54.40 6.76
N LEU A 125 12.78 54.01 5.55
CA LEU A 125 13.32 52.85 4.85
C LEU A 125 14.80 53.04 4.45
N GLY A 126 15.17 54.20 3.92
CA GLY A 126 16.55 54.52 3.53
C GLY A 126 17.51 54.53 4.71
N ASP A 127 17.10 55.09 5.85
CA ASP A 127 17.92 55.14 7.07
C ASP A 127 18.10 53.73 7.68
N ARG A 128 17.12 52.84 7.52
CA ARG A 128 17.23 51.42 7.91
C ARG A 128 18.15 50.60 6.99
N ILE A 129 18.12 50.87 5.68
CA ILE A 129 19.05 50.30 4.69
C ILE A 129 20.47 50.78 4.97
N ASN A 130 20.66 52.08 5.22
CA ASN A 130 21.94 52.66 5.62
C ASN A 130 22.44 52.08 6.95
N ALA A 131 21.56 51.85 7.93
CA ALA A 131 21.95 51.17 9.18
C ALA A 131 22.44 49.73 8.95
N ALA A 132 21.83 48.99 8.01
CA ALA A 132 22.28 47.65 7.64
C ALA A 132 23.63 47.67 6.89
N ALA A 133 23.79 48.57 5.92
CA ALA A 133 25.05 48.77 5.20
C ALA A 133 26.21 49.15 6.16
N ASN A 134 25.94 50.01 7.14
CA ASN A 134 26.92 50.41 8.15
C ASN A 134 27.36 49.24 9.05
N LEU A 135 26.48 48.26 9.35
CA LEU A 135 26.91 47.03 10.05
C LEU A 135 27.95 46.27 9.23
N VAL A 136 27.70 46.08 7.94
CA VAL A 136 28.63 45.41 7.01
C VAL A 136 29.96 46.18 6.93
N HIS A 137 29.92 47.49 6.70
CA HIS A 137 31.12 48.35 6.66
C HIS A 137 31.91 48.40 7.99
N SER A 138 31.30 48.07 9.12
CA SER A 138 31.95 48.01 10.44
C SER A 138 32.54 46.64 10.80
N SER A 139 32.40 45.63 9.92
CA SER A 139 32.98 44.31 10.13
C SER A 139 34.47 44.24 9.77
N GLU A 140 35.16 43.22 10.29
CA GLU A 140 36.58 42.96 9.97
C GLU A 140 36.78 42.18 8.65
N LEU A 141 35.70 41.91 7.90
CA LEU A 141 35.73 41.09 6.68
C LEU A 141 36.10 41.91 5.43
N ALA A 142 36.55 41.24 4.37
CA ALA A 142 36.70 41.91 3.07
C ALA A 142 35.33 42.10 2.41
N THR A 143 34.66 43.21 2.73
CA THR A 143 33.28 43.46 2.31
C THR A 143 33.14 44.18 0.98
N LEU A 144 32.04 43.88 0.26
CA LEU A 144 31.48 44.72 -0.80
C LEU A 144 30.03 45.06 -0.44
N VAL A 145 29.65 46.33 -0.52
CA VAL A 145 28.28 46.81 -0.32
C VAL A 145 27.79 47.37 -1.65
N LEU A 146 26.75 46.76 -2.23
CA LEU A 146 26.09 47.22 -3.44
C LEU A 146 24.66 47.66 -3.12
N THR A 147 24.32 48.91 -3.44
CA THR A 147 22.92 49.33 -3.54
C THR A 147 22.54 49.52 -5.00
N HIS A 148 21.29 49.21 -5.38
CA HIS A 148 20.84 49.28 -6.77
C HIS A 148 19.45 49.91 -6.95
N ALA A 149 19.24 50.54 -8.10
CA ALA A 149 17.93 50.98 -8.57
C ALA A 149 17.00 49.78 -8.91
N PRO A 150 15.69 50.00 -9.17
CA PRO A 150 14.78 48.95 -9.61
C PRO A 150 15.32 48.15 -10.81
N LEU A 151 15.13 46.83 -10.78
CA LEU A 151 15.68 45.95 -11.78
C LEU A 151 14.69 45.76 -12.93
N LEU A 152 15.19 45.65 -14.16
CA LEU A 152 14.34 45.32 -15.30
C LEU A 152 13.64 43.96 -15.11
N SER A 153 14.30 43.02 -14.40
CA SER A 153 13.69 41.75 -13.99
C SER A 153 12.46 41.91 -13.09
N ASP A 154 12.28 43.03 -12.37
CA ASP A 154 11.10 43.27 -11.54
C ASP A 154 9.82 43.40 -12.40
N LEU A 155 9.97 43.65 -13.72
CA LEU A 155 8.88 43.61 -14.71
C LEU A 155 8.41 42.19 -15.01
N LEU A 156 9.28 41.17 -14.89
CA LEU A 156 8.92 39.76 -15.08
C LEU A 156 8.01 39.24 -13.97
N GLU A 157 7.95 39.91 -12.83
CA GLU A 157 6.95 39.59 -11.80
C GLU A 157 5.52 39.92 -12.28
N GLN A 158 5.36 40.84 -13.26
CA GLN A 158 4.10 41.09 -13.97
C GLN A 158 3.96 40.25 -15.25
N LYS A 159 4.79 39.22 -15.50
CA LYS A 159 4.77 38.46 -16.76
C LYS A 159 3.43 37.80 -17.10
N LYS A 160 2.57 37.51 -16.11
CA LYS A 160 1.19 37.05 -16.36
C LYS A 160 0.32 38.15 -16.98
N GLU A 161 0.35 39.35 -16.42
CA GLU A 161 -0.39 40.51 -16.94
C GLU A 161 0.11 40.87 -18.35
N LEU A 162 1.44 40.95 -18.51
CA LEU A 162 2.08 41.23 -19.79
C LEU A 162 1.79 40.16 -20.84
N LYS A 163 1.83 38.86 -20.52
CA LYS A 163 1.50 37.75 -21.45
C LYS A 163 0.05 37.77 -21.92
N PHE A 164 -0.91 37.95 -21.01
CA PHE A 164 -2.33 37.68 -21.32
C PHE A 164 -3.17 38.94 -21.57
N ARG A 165 -2.85 40.07 -20.94
CA ARG A 165 -3.64 41.31 -21.01
C ARG A 165 -2.94 42.43 -21.76
N ARG A 166 -1.62 42.31 -21.96
CA ARG A 166 -0.74 43.36 -22.52
C ARG A 166 -0.86 44.67 -21.74
N THR A 167 -0.95 44.57 -20.42
CA THR A 167 -0.96 45.72 -19.51
C THR A 167 0.20 45.62 -18.52
N LEU A 168 0.68 46.78 -18.08
CA LEU A 168 1.73 46.94 -17.07
C LEU A 168 1.17 47.80 -15.94
N SER A 169 0.67 47.16 -14.89
CA SER A 169 0.09 47.83 -13.73
C SER A 169 1.14 48.05 -12.63
N LEU A 170 1.65 49.28 -12.50
CA LEU A 170 2.61 49.65 -11.45
C LEU A 170 2.29 51.05 -10.86
N PRO A 171 2.46 51.27 -9.55
CA PRO A 171 2.17 52.56 -8.91
C PRO A 171 3.35 53.55 -9.08
N LEU A 172 3.71 53.91 -10.32
CA LEU A 172 4.85 54.79 -10.62
C LEU A 172 4.45 56.26 -10.84
N GLY A 173 3.17 56.56 -10.99
CA GLY A 173 2.71 57.90 -11.37
C GLY A 173 3.28 58.34 -12.72
N ASN A 174 3.74 59.58 -12.76
CA ASN A 174 4.53 60.16 -13.85
C ASN A 174 6.04 60.18 -13.54
N SER A 175 6.50 59.47 -12.50
CA SER A 175 7.89 59.50 -12.06
C SER A 175 8.78 58.65 -12.97
N SER A 176 9.99 59.15 -13.27
CA SER A 176 11.00 58.44 -14.05
C SER A 176 12.12 57.91 -13.14
N LEU A 177 12.48 56.63 -13.29
CA LEU A 177 13.46 55.95 -12.44
C LEU A 177 14.60 55.33 -13.29
N PRO A 178 15.85 55.26 -12.79
CA PRO A 178 17.01 54.78 -13.55
C PRO A 178 17.18 53.25 -13.47
N TRP A 179 16.32 52.50 -14.15
CA TRP A 179 16.26 51.02 -14.11
C TRP A 179 17.58 50.33 -14.47
N LEU A 180 17.84 49.18 -13.87
CA LEU A 180 19.09 48.42 -14.01
C LEU A 180 18.84 46.99 -14.54
N ALA A 181 19.63 46.55 -15.52
CA ALA A 181 19.67 45.15 -15.94
C ALA A 181 20.34 44.28 -14.85
N PRO A 182 19.77 43.12 -14.42
CA PRO A 182 20.29 42.34 -13.30
C PRO A 182 21.70 41.78 -13.56
N GLU A 183 22.06 41.54 -14.82
CA GLU A 183 23.39 41.07 -15.26
C GLU A 183 24.50 42.05 -14.84
N VAL A 184 24.17 43.34 -14.69
CA VAL A 184 25.10 44.39 -14.25
C VAL A 184 25.57 44.16 -12.82
N ILE A 185 24.71 43.62 -11.94
CA ILE A 185 25.07 43.21 -10.58
C ILE A 185 25.98 41.97 -10.63
N VAL A 186 25.58 40.96 -11.40
CA VAL A 186 26.31 39.67 -11.49
C VAL A 186 27.72 39.88 -12.04
N ASN A 187 27.88 40.68 -13.10
CA ASN A 187 29.18 41.05 -13.65
C ASN A 187 30.03 41.83 -12.64
N GLY A 188 29.43 42.70 -11.81
CA GLY A 188 30.13 43.37 -10.72
C GLY A 188 30.64 42.41 -9.65
N LEU A 189 29.79 41.47 -9.20
CA LEU A 189 30.16 40.45 -8.22
C LEU A 189 31.24 39.49 -8.75
N HIS A 190 31.15 39.08 -10.03
CA HIS A 190 32.14 38.22 -10.67
C HIS A 190 33.49 38.93 -10.87
N ARG A 191 33.50 40.19 -11.36
CA ARG A 191 34.75 40.96 -11.48
C ARG A 191 35.36 41.29 -10.13
N TRP A 192 34.56 41.42 -9.06
CA TRP A 192 35.04 41.54 -7.68
C TRP A 192 35.63 40.23 -7.14
N LEU A 193 35.02 39.07 -7.43
CA LEU A 193 35.60 37.76 -7.13
C LEU A 193 36.98 37.55 -7.76
N LEU A 194 37.16 38.03 -8.99
CA LEU A 194 38.42 38.00 -9.72
C LEU A 194 39.41 39.11 -9.30
N GLY A 195 39.02 40.04 -8.43
CA GLY A 195 39.84 41.18 -8.00
C GLY A 195 40.09 42.23 -9.09
N GLU A 196 39.32 42.23 -10.17
CA GLU A 196 39.45 43.22 -11.26
C GLU A 196 38.75 44.56 -10.97
N VAL A 197 38.00 44.66 -9.86
CA VAL A 197 37.38 45.90 -9.35
C VAL A 197 37.63 46.04 -7.85
N ASN A 198 37.61 47.28 -7.37
CA ASN A 198 37.81 47.63 -5.97
C ASN A 198 36.54 47.43 -5.11
N ASN A 199 36.72 47.39 -3.79
CA ASN A 199 35.62 47.37 -2.80
C ASN A 199 34.89 48.73 -2.66
N GLN A 200 35.03 49.65 -3.64
CA GLN A 200 34.40 50.96 -3.66
C GLN A 200 33.63 51.14 -4.97
N PRO A 201 32.45 50.51 -5.09
CA PRO A 201 31.53 50.69 -6.20
C PRO A 201 30.96 52.12 -6.22
N PRO A 202 30.26 52.52 -7.31
CA PRO A 202 29.38 53.69 -7.28
C PRO A 202 28.36 53.59 -6.14
N GLU A 203 27.97 54.74 -5.59
CA GLU A 203 27.06 54.86 -4.44
C GLU A 203 25.72 54.11 -4.68
N ILE A 204 25.20 54.20 -5.91
CA ILE A 204 24.01 53.45 -6.35
C ILE A 204 24.22 52.93 -7.78
N LEU A 205 24.17 51.61 -7.96
CA LEU A 205 24.11 50.98 -9.28
C LEU A 205 22.80 51.34 -9.97
N THR A 206 22.90 52.04 -11.10
CA THR A 206 21.79 52.72 -11.78
C THR A 206 21.93 52.64 -13.29
N GLY A 207 20.80 52.70 -13.99
CA GLY A 207 20.74 52.75 -15.45
C GLY A 207 21.42 53.99 -16.07
N SER A 208 21.68 53.91 -17.37
CA SER A 208 22.15 55.04 -18.18
C SER A 208 21.04 56.04 -18.53
N THR A 209 19.77 55.62 -18.44
CA THR A 209 18.57 56.42 -18.71
C THR A 209 17.56 56.30 -17.56
N GLN A 210 16.80 57.36 -17.30
CA GLN A 210 15.60 57.31 -16.47
C GLN A 210 14.38 57.03 -17.35
N LEU A 211 13.49 56.14 -16.90
CA LEU A 211 12.30 55.69 -17.63
C LEU A 211 11.05 55.81 -16.75
N THR A 212 9.96 56.34 -17.28
CA THR A 212 8.61 56.25 -16.70
C THR A 212 7.97 54.90 -17.02
N GLY A 213 6.86 54.56 -16.35
CA GLY A 213 6.07 53.38 -16.71
C GLY A 213 5.59 53.37 -18.17
N GLN A 214 5.33 54.56 -18.75
CA GLN A 214 4.94 54.68 -20.16
C GLN A 214 6.13 54.43 -21.11
N ASP A 215 7.34 54.89 -20.78
CA ASP A 215 8.54 54.62 -21.60
C ASP A 215 8.84 53.11 -21.66
N ILE A 216 8.65 52.42 -20.53
CA ILE A 216 8.79 50.95 -20.43
C ILE A 216 7.74 50.25 -21.30
N ALA A 217 6.46 50.64 -21.20
CA ALA A 217 5.39 50.05 -22.00
C ALA A 217 5.59 50.28 -23.52
N THR A 218 6.06 51.47 -23.93
CA THR A 218 6.45 51.73 -25.32
C THR A 218 7.61 50.83 -25.77
N GLY A 219 8.69 50.75 -24.99
CA GLY A 219 9.85 49.90 -25.33
C GLY A 219 9.52 48.40 -25.39
N LEU A 220 8.64 47.91 -24.51
CA LEU A 220 8.08 46.56 -24.58
C LEU A 220 7.30 46.33 -25.89
N SER A 221 6.49 47.33 -26.31
CA SER A 221 5.69 47.28 -27.54
C SER A 221 6.55 47.24 -28.80
N ASP A 222 7.62 48.04 -28.83
CA ASP A 222 8.55 48.12 -29.97
C ASP A 222 9.29 46.79 -30.19
N VAL A 223 9.77 46.14 -29.11
CA VAL A 223 10.44 44.83 -29.21
C VAL A 223 9.43 43.73 -29.58
N LEU A 224 8.26 43.67 -28.93
CA LEU A 224 7.20 42.71 -29.30
C LEU A 224 6.85 42.80 -30.79
N THR A 225 6.71 44.02 -31.32
CA THR A 225 6.39 44.26 -32.74
C THR A 225 7.50 43.79 -33.68
N GLN A 226 8.76 43.88 -33.29
CA GLN A 226 9.89 43.34 -34.07
C GLN A 226 9.96 41.81 -34.01
N THR A 227 9.57 41.18 -32.89
CA THR A 227 9.69 39.73 -32.67
C THR A 227 8.56 38.89 -33.30
N MET A 228 7.42 39.47 -33.72
CA MET A 228 6.28 38.69 -34.27
C MET A 228 6.52 38.06 -35.67
N ASN A 229 7.71 38.15 -36.25
CA ASN A 229 8.05 37.38 -37.45
C ASN A 229 8.18 35.88 -37.10
N ALA A 230 7.40 35.02 -37.77
CA ALA A 230 7.33 33.59 -37.45
C ALA A 230 8.68 32.86 -37.44
N ARG A 231 9.55 33.07 -38.45
CA ARG A 231 10.85 32.39 -38.52
C ARG A 231 11.83 32.96 -37.50
N GLN A 232 11.77 34.26 -37.21
CA GLN A 232 12.58 34.89 -36.15
C GLN A 232 12.15 34.45 -34.75
N PHE A 233 10.85 34.36 -34.49
CA PHE A 233 10.30 33.84 -33.24
C PHE A 233 10.67 32.36 -33.03
N ALA A 234 10.56 31.54 -34.09
CA ALA A 234 10.99 30.15 -34.04
C ALA A 234 12.51 30.03 -33.80
N GLN A 235 13.34 30.85 -34.45
CA GLN A 235 14.79 30.84 -34.25
C GLN A 235 15.18 31.20 -32.81
N LEU A 236 14.54 32.23 -32.22
CA LEU A 236 14.73 32.59 -30.82
C LEU A 236 14.25 31.49 -29.87
N ARG A 237 13.12 30.82 -30.19
CA ARG A 237 12.65 29.65 -29.41
C ARG A 237 13.65 28.49 -29.47
N PHE A 238 14.15 28.14 -30.65
CA PHE A 238 15.19 27.11 -30.82
C PHE A 238 16.43 27.45 -30.00
N GLN A 239 16.96 28.67 -30.12
CA GLN A 239 18.10 29.19 -29.36
C GLN A 239 17.86 29.40 -27.85
N SER A 240 16.63 29.17 -27.37
CA SER A 240 16.29 29.14 -25.93
C SER A 240 16.17 27.71 -25.38
N ILE A 241 16.39 26.71 -26.23
CA ILE A 241 16.35 25.28 -25.93
C ILE A 241 17.73 24.66 -26.20
N ASP A 242 18.35 25.00 -27.34
CA ASP A 242 19.77 24.80 -27.67
C ASP A 242 20.62 25.59 -26.64
N LEU A 243 21.06 24.90 -25.58
CA LEU A 243 21.79 25.45 -24.43
C LEU A 243 23.31 25.42 -24.67
N ASP A 244 23.81 24.41 -25.39
CA ASP A 244 25.24 24.26 -25.68
C ASP A 244 25.70 25.04 -26.94
N GLN A 245 24.75 25.52 -27.75
CA GLN A 245 24.95 26.27 -29.00
C GLN A 245 25.54 25.42 -30.14
N SER A 246 25.28 24.11 -30.12
CA SER A 246 25.57 23.18 -31.22
C SER A 246 24.75 23.44 -32.48
N GLY A 247 23.56 24.05 -32.35
CA GLY A 247 22.60 24.21 -33.45
C GLY A 247 21.73 22.96 -33.68
N GLN A 248 21.74 22.02 -32.74
CA GLN A 248 20.81 20.90 -32.63
C GLN A 248 20.12 20.98 -31.25
N ILE A 249 19.07 20.21 -31.02
CA ILE A 249 18.43 20.07 -29.70
C ILE A 249 18.39 18.59 -29.31
N ASP A 250 18.95 18.25 -28.14
CA ASP A 250 18.86 16.90 -27.56
C ASP A 250 17.71 16.76 -26.54
N ALA A 251 17.54 15.55 -25.98
CA ALA A 251 16.47 15.28 -25.01
C ALA A 251 16.67 15.98 -23.64
N ALA A 252 17.92 16.21 -23.22
CA ALA A 252 18.26 16.88 -21.97
C ALA A 252 18.11 18.41 -22.06
N GLU A 253 18.27 18.98 -23.26
CA GLU A 253 18.00 20.37 -23.61
C GLU A 253 16.50 20.65 -23.79
N LEU A 254 15.80 19.76 -24.50
CA LEU A 254 14.37 19.85 -24.73
C LEU A 254 13.55 19.70 -23.43
N PHE A 255 14.01 18.86 -22.50
CA PHE A 255 13.28 18.55 -21.28
C PHE A 255 12.99 19.77 -20.39
N PRO A 256 13.94 20.65 -20.02
CA PRO A 256 13.68 21.89 -19.26
C PRO A 256 12.57 22.77 -19.85
N TYR A 257 12.57 23.00 -21.17
CA TYR A 257 11.55 23.78 -21.86
C TYR A 257 10.16 23.12 -21.81
N LEU A 258 10.12 21.79 -21.92
CA LEU A 258 8.89 21.01 -21.82
C LEU A 258 8.40 20.85 -20.36
N LEU A 259 9.29 20.81 -19.38
CA LEU A 259 8.98 20.77 -17.95
C LEU A 259 8.23 22.04 -17.51
N ASP A 260 8.63 23.21 -18.01
CA ASP A 260 7.96 24.50 -17.82
C ASP A 260 6.51 24.50 -18.36
N LEU A 261 6.21 23.61 -19.31
CA LEU A 261 4.88 23.36 -19.88
C LEU A 261 4.14 22.18 -19.21
N GLY A 262 4.79 21.45 -18.29
CA GLY A 262 4.21 20.37 -17.49
C GLY A 262 4.46 18.94 -17.98
N TYR A 263 5.35 18.74 -18.94
CA TYR A 263 5.76 17.42 -19.47
C TYR A 263 6.85 16.75 -18.59
N SER A 264 7.40 15.60 -19.01
CA SER A 264 8.48 14.83 -18.35
C SER A 264 9.64 14.61 -19.30
N HIS A 265 10.69 13.97 -18.77
CA HIS A 265 11.81 13.47 -19.55
C HIS A 265 11.36 12.46 -20.62
N ASP A 266 10.39 11.60 -20.32
CA ASP A 266 9.88 10.57 -21.24
C ASP A 266 8.95 11.18 -22.30
N ASP A 267 8.14 12.18 -21.92
CA ASP A 267 7.44 13.03 -22.90
C ASP A 267 8.43 13.75 -23.83
N ALA A 268 9.57 14.23 -23.31
CA ALA A 268 10.61 14.90 -24.09
C ALA A 268 11.30 13.95 -25.07
N GLN A 269 11.66 12.73 -24.64
CA GLN A 269 12.15 11.68 -25.53
C GLN A 269 11.10 11.30 -26.59
N THR A 270 9.82 11.19 -26.21
CA THR A 270 8.72 10.92 -27.15
C THR A 270 8.56 12.06 -28.16
N ILE A 271 8.67 13.32 -27.74
CA ILE A 271 8.59 14.50 -28.62
C ILE A 271 9.79 14.57 -29.55
N LEU A 272 10.99 14.24 -29.07
CA LEU A 272 12.19 14.14 -29.90
C LEU A 272 12.02 13.07 -30.97
N GLN A 273 11.62 11.84 -30.61
CA GLN A 273 11.34 10.76 -31.57
C GLN A 273 10.18 11.06 -32.55
N GLN A 274 9.33 12.04 -32.24
CA GLN A 274 8.24 12.51 -33.12
C GLN A 274 8.66 13.67 -34.03
N ALA A 275 9.82 14.29 -33.80
CA ALA A 275 10.33 15.45 -34.53
C ALA A 275 11.63 15.15 -35.31
N ASP A 276 12.47 14.26 -34.79
CA ASP A 276 13.64 13.67 -35.43
C ASP A 276 13.19 12.78 -36.61
N THR A 277 13.21 13.34 -37.80
CA THR A 277 12.73 12.70 -39.04
C THR A 277 13.82 12.00 -39.83
N ASP A 278 15.10 12.29 -39.55
CA ASP A 278 16.25 11.56 -40.13
C ASP A 278 16.81 10.45 -39.23
N SER A 279 16.32 10.34 -37.99
CA SER A 279 16.77 9.43 -36.93
C SER A 279 18.20 9.68 -36.45
N SER A 280 18.60 10.95 -36.39
CA SER A 280 19.91 11.40 -35.86
C SER A 280 20.03 11.31 -34.34
N GLY A 281 18.91 11.26 -33.61
CA GLY A 281 18.85 11.35 -32.15
C GLY A 281 18.75 12.79 -31.62
N THR A 282 18.52 13.77 -32.50
CA THR A 282 18.46 15.21 -32.21
C THR A 282 17.40 15.90 -33.09
N ILE A 283 16.98 17.11 -32.75
CA ILE A 283 16.08 17.93 -33.58
C ILE A 283 16.87 19.07 -34.22
N ASP A 284 16.81 19.24 -35.54
CA ASP A 284 17.36 20.41 -36.24
C ASP A 284 16.34 21.59 -36.36
N PHE A 285 16.78 22.75 -36.85
CA PHE A 285 15.90 23.93 -36.93
C PHE A 285 14.73 23.80 -37.93
N ASP A 286 14.93 23.14 -39.07
CA ASP A 286 13.86 22.95 -40.07
C ASP A 286 12.90 21.82 -39.64
N GLU A 287 13.37 20.85 -38.84
CA GLU A 287 12.54 19.87 -38.13
C GLU A 287 11.71 20.49 -37.00
N PHE A 288 12.31 21.36 -36.19
CA PHE A 288 11.65 22.09 -35.10
C PHE A 288 10.41 22.90 -35.56
N ILE A 289 10.39 23.33 -36.83
CA ILE A 289 9.29 24.09 -37.45
C ILE A 289 8.48 23.29 -38.48
N GLN A 290 8.74 21.99 -38.64
CA GLN A 290 8.27 21.19 -39.78
C GLN A 290 6.73 21.22 -39.91
N GLY A 291 6.25 21.78 -41.02
CA GLY A 291 4.81 21.90 -41.30
C GLY A 291 4.06 22.95 -40.47
N LEU A 292 4.74 23.77 -39.66
CA LEU A 292 4.13 24.74 -38.73
C LEU A 292 4.29 26.21 -39.14
N GLU A 293 5.16 26.56 -40.10
CA GLU A 293 5.45 27.96 -40.47
C GLU A 293 4.19 28.80 -40.80
N GLU A 294 3.25 28.27 -41.60
CA GLU A 294 2.05 29.01 -42.01
C GLU A 294 1.07 29.22 -40.85
N HIS A 295 0.93 28.23 -39.95
CA HIS A 295 0.12 28.34 -38.75
C HIS A 295 0.74 29.31 -37.74
N LEU A 296 2.06 29.29 -37.60
CA LEU A 296 2.81 30.18 -36.71
C LEU A 296 2.70 31.64 -37.17
N HIS A 297 2.76 31.88 -38.48
CA HIS A 297 2.55 33.21 -39.04
C HIS A 297 1.15 33.76 -38.75
N LYS A 298 0.10 32.94 -38.90
CA LYS A 298 -1.29 33.33 -38.56
C LYS A 298 -1.43 33.60 -37.06
N ILE A 299 -0.95 32.69 -36.22
CA ILE A 299 -1.06 32.80 -34.75
C ILE A 299 -0.36 34.06 -34.22
N LEU A 300 0.87 34.36 -34.68
CA LEU A 300 1.60 35.54 -34.23
C LEU A 300 1.03 36.86 -34.77
N ALA A 301 0.36 36.85 -35.93
CA ALA A 301 -0.33 38.03 -36.46
C ALA A 301 -1.54 38.46 -35.62
N ASP A 302 -2.20 37.51 -34.94
CA ASP A 302 -3.33 37.76 -34.04
C ASP A 302 -2.89 38.12 -32.59
N VAL A 303 -1.60 38.00 -32.25
CA VAL A 303 -1.07 38.39 -30.93
C VAL A 303 -0.93 39.92 -30.86
N PRO A 304 -1.63 40.63 -29.95
CA PRO A 304 -1.46 42.08 -29.81
C PRO A 304 -0.05 42.40 -29.32
N THR A 305 0.62 43.38 -29.93
CA THR A 305 1.99 43.79 -29.56
C THR A 305 2.03 45.06 -28.70
N GLU A 306 0.98 45.89 -28.74
CA GLU A 306 0.84 47.10 -27.92
C GLU A 306 0.68 46.73 -26.43
N VAL A 307 1.65 47.15 -25.60
CA VAL A 307 1.58 47.08 -24.13
C VAL A 307 1.15 48.44 -23.58
N ARG A 308 0.17 48.46 -22.68
CA ARG A 308 -0.37 49.69 -22.07
C ARG A 308 0.02 49.80 -20.59
N TYR A 309 0.63 50.92 -20.22
CA TYR A 309 0.91 51.25 -18.83
C TYR A 309 -0.36 51.73 -18.11
N PHE A 310 -0.57 51.25 -16.88
CA PHE A 310 -1.60 51.72 -15.98
C PHE A 310 -0.99 52.11 -14.63
N ASP A 311 -1.07 53.40 -14.30
CA ASP A 311 -0.76 53.90 -12.96
C ASP A 311 -1.88 53.47 -11.99
N VAL A 312 -1.58 52.51 -11.13
CA VAL A 312 -2.56 51.90 -10.21
C VAL A 312 -2.49 52.55 -8.82
N PRO A 313 -3.64 52.78 -8.14
CA PRO A 313 -3.64 53.21 -6.76
C PRO A 313 -2.83 52.27 -5.86
N THR A 314 -2.10 52.84 -4.90
CA THR A 314 -1.23 52.07 -3.98
C THR A 314 -1.98 50.98 -3.21
N SER A 315 -3.26 51.19 -2.90
CA SER A 315 -4.15 50.20 -2.28
C SER A 315 -4.55 49.05 -3.21
N ALA A 316 -4.65 49.29 -4.52
CA ALA A 316 -4.91 48.26 -5.52
C ALA A 316 -3.65 47.39 -5.76
N ALA A 317 -2.49 48.03 -5.92
CA ALA A 317 -1.20 47.32 -6.01
C ALA A 317 -0.94 46.42 -4.79
N LEU A 318 -1.22 46.92 -3.58
CA LEU A 318 -1.12 46.13 -2.35
C LEU A 318 -2.02 44.89 -2.38
N HIS A 319 -3.31 45.09 -2.70
CA HIS A 319 -4.29 44.01 -2.80
C HIS A 319 -3.87 42.94 -3.81
N ASP A 320 -3.48 43.34 -5.02
CA ASP A 320 -3.21 42.41 -6.11
C ASP A 320 -1.91 41.63 -5.88
N TRP A 321 -0.91 42.21 -5.21
CA TRP A 321 0.27 41.47 -4.73
C TRP A 321 -0.07 40.47 -3.62
N MET A 322 -0.97 40.83 -2.69
CA MET A 322 -1.44 39.89 -1.66
C MET A 322 -2.26 38.73 -2.24
N VAL A 323 -3.16 39.00 -3.20
CA VAL A 323 -3.90 37.97 -3.94
C VAL A 323 -2.96 37.11 -4.79
N SER A 324 -1.83 37.66 -5.24
CA SER A 324 -0.76 36.91 -5.92
C SER A 324 0.13 36.07 -4.98
N GLY A 325 -0.15 36.07 -3.68
CA GLY A 325 0.49 35.19 -2.68
C GLY A 325 1.58 35.84 -1.83
N LEU A 326 1.85 37.14 -1.97
CA LEU A 326 2.75 37.84 -1.04
C LEU A 326 2.07 38.00 0.33
N SER A 327 2.85 37.86 1.40
CA SER A 327 2.37 38.22 2.74
C SER A 327 2.16 39.73 2.84
N ASP A 328 1.20 40.16 3.67
CA ASP A 328 0.89 41.57 3.91
C ASP A 328 2.15 42.42 4.20
N LYS A 329 3.00 41.95 5.13
CA LYS A 329 4.28 42.59 5.45
C LYS A 329 5.22 42.72 4.24
N ALA A 330 5.31 41.70 3.38
CA ALA A 330 6.17 41.71 2.19
C ALA A 330 5.62 42.66 1.10
N ALA A 331 4.30 42.65 0.87
CA ALA A 331 3.63 43.53 -0.07
C ALA A 331 3.71 45.00 0.38
N GLN A 332 3.53 45.28 1.67
CA GLN A 332 3.75 46.60 2.28
C GLN A 332 5.20 47.07 2.11
N SER A 333 6.20 46.21 2.39
CA SER A 333 7.64 46.56 2.26
C SER A 333 7.98 47.01 0.83
N ARG A 334 7.47 46.29 -0.18
CA ARG A 334 7.64 46.64 -1.59
C ARG A 334 6.94 47.94 -1.95
N LEU A 335 5.73 48.15 -1.43
CA LEU A 335 4.93 49.36 -1.68
C LEU A 335 5.61 50.60 -1.08
N GLU A 336 6.11 50.50 0.15
CA GLU A 336 6.86 51.55 0.84
C GLU A 336 8.11 51.94 0.03
N TRP A 337 8.88 50.95 -0.45
CA TRP A 337 10.04 51.17 -1.31
C TRP A 337 9.67 51.89 -2.61
N LEU A 338 8.74 51.35 -3.42
CA LEU A 338 8.35 51.95 -4.70
C LEU A 338 7.75 53.35 -4.52
N THR A 339 6.90 53.57 -3.51
CA THR A 339 6.30 54.89 -3.24
C THR A 339 7.31 55.90 -2.71
N THR A 340 8.37 55.46 -2.00
CA THR A 340 9.47 56.34 -1.61
C THR A 340 10.34 56.71 -2.81
N LEU A 341 10.65 55.74 -3.70
CA LEU A 341 11.39 56.01 -4.93
C LEU A 341 10.65 56.96 -5.87
N THR A 342 9.33 56.83 -6.02
CA THR A 342 8.56 57.69 -6.94
C THR A 342 8.36 59.11 -6.40
N GLN A 343 8.40 59.31 -5.08
CA GLN A 343 8.34 60.63 -4.43
C GLN A 343 9.69 61.36 -4.42
N HIS A 344 10.80 60.66 -4.20
CA HIS A 344 12.12 61.27 -3.98
C HIS A 344 13.10 61.11 -5.15
N GLY A 345 12.88 60.14 -6.05
CA GLY A 345 13.74 59.84 -7.20
C GLY A 345 15.05 59.13 -6.83
N LEU A 346 15.85 58.79 -7.86
CA LEU A 346 17.20 58.26 -7.73
C LEU A 346 18.16 58.92 -8.74
N PRO A 347 19.42 59.22 -8.36
CA PRO A 347 20.41 59.77 -9.27
C PRO A 347 20.83 58.75 -10.34
N ALA A 348 20.89 59.16 -11.60
CA ALA A 348 21.42 58.33 -12.68
C ALA A 348 22.95 58.38 -12.70
N GLN A 349 23.61 57.41 -12.07
CA GLN A 349 25.07 57.25 -12.00
C GLN A 349 25.63 56.27 -13.06
N GLY A 350 24.84 55.86 -14.07
CA GLY A 350 25.18 54.79 -15.01
C GLY A 350 26.54 54.92 -15.73
N GLN A 351 27.06 56.13 -15.95
CA GLN A 351 28.43 56.31 -16.47
C GLN A 351 29.51 55.85 -15.49
N ALA A 352 29.33 56.07 -14.18
CA ALA A 352 30.24 55.57 -13.16
C ALA A 352 30.15 54.04 -13.02
N VAL A 353 28.95 53.46 -13.19
CA VAL A 353 28.75 52.00 -13.28
C VAL A 353 29.50 51.41 -14.47
N THR A 354 29.35 51.99 -15.66
CA THR A 354 30.10 51.60 -16.87
C THR A 354 31.62 51.73 -16.69
N GLN A 355 32.10 52.76 -15.98
CA GLN A 355 33.53 52.92 -15.68
C GLN A 355 34.05 51.89 -14.68
N TRP A 356 33.29 51.55 -13.63
CA TRP A 356 33.64 50.53 -12.65
C TRP A 356 33.65 49.13 -13.28
N LEU A 357 32.63 48.81 -14.09
CA LEU A 357 32.50 47.51 -14.75
C LEU A 357 33.33 47.36 -16.04
N ASN A 358 33.84 48.45 -16.61
CA ASN A 358 34.54 48.48 -17.89
C ASN A 358 33.72 47.86 -19.05
N GLN A 359 32.39 47.95 -18.95
CA GLN A 359 31.41 47.41 -19.90
C GLN A 359 30.17 48.32 -19.91
N PRO A 360 29.48 48.49 -21.05
CA PRO A 360 28.25 49.28 -21.12
C PRO A 360 27.10 48.59 -20.37
N ASN A 361 26.23 49.37 -19.74
CA ASN A 361 24.96 48.86 -19.22
C ASN A 361 24.05 48.47 -20.39
N PRO A 362 23.39 47.29 -20.39
CA PRO A 362 22.33 46.96 -21.34
C PRO A 362 21.19 47.99 -21.30
N SER A 363 20.59 48.29 -22.45
CA SER A 363 19.38 49.10 -22.52
C SER A 363 18.12 48.27 -22.22
N LEU A 364 16.99 48.96 -22.01
CA LEU A 364 15.67 48.30 -21.95
C LEU A 364 15.45 47.42 -23.19
N THR A 365 15.78 47.91 -24.38
CA THR A 365 15.59 47.18 -25.64
C THR A 365 16.44 45.91 -25.72
N ASP A 366 17.71 45.98 -25.31
CA ASP A 366 18.62 44.82 -25.31
C ASP A 366 18.13 43.73 -24.35
N TRP A 367 17.78 44.14 -23.12
CA TRP A 367 17.33 43.22 -22.08
C TRP A 367 15.95 42.64 -22.37
N VAL A 368 14.98 43.46 -22.82
CA VAL A 368 13.66 42.96 -23.23
C VAL A 368 13.79 42.00 -24.42
N SER A 369 14.72 42.22 -25.35
CA SER A 369 14.96 41.29 -26.47
C SER A 369 15.48 39.92 -26.02
N GLN A 370 16.22 39.86 -24.91
CA GLN A 370 16.70 38.61 -24.32
C GLN A 370 15.57 37.88 -23.55
N SER A 371 14.72 38.62 -22.82
CA SER A 371 13.58 38.05 -22.09
C SER A 371 12.26 38.01 -22.88
N ILE A 372 12.23 38.32 -24.19
CA ILE A 372 10.98 38.50 -24.96
C ILE A 372 10.10 37.24 -24.98
N LEU A 373 10.74 36.07 -24.93
CA LEU A 373 10.11 34.75 -24.89
C LEU A 373 9.36 34.47 -23.58
N GLU A 374 9.71 35.16 -22.49
CA GLU A 374 8.94 35.19 -21.24
C GLU A 374 7.71 36.10 -21.30
N LEU A 375 7.54 36.88 -22.36
CA LEU A 375 6.39 37.78 -22.55
C LEU A 375 5.41 37.28 -23.62
N ILE A 376 5.72 36.18 -24.30
CA ILE A 376 4.87 35.59 -25.35
C ILE A 376 4.20 34.32 -24.83
N ASN A 377 2.91 34.15 -25.16
CA ASN A 377 2.02 33.07 -24.75
C ASN A 377 1.85 31.98 -25.83
N VAL A 378 2.75 31.97 -26.80
CA VAL A 378 2.89 31.00 -27.89
C VAL A 378 4.13 30.14 -27.63
N TYR A 379 4.01 28.84 -27.87
CA TYR A 379 5.06 27.84 -27.69
C TYR A 379 5.02 26.86 -28.86
N ILE A 380 6.18 26.42 -29.33
CA ILE A 380 6.30 25.39 -30.37
C ILE A 380 6.55 24.06 -29.67
N LEU A 381 5.79 23.02 -30.03
CA LEU A 381 6.02 21.64 -29.60
C LEU A 381 6.45 20.85 -30.85
N PRO A 382 7.75 20.50 -31.00
CA PRO A 382 8.24 19.74 -32.15
C PRO A 382 7.41 18.47 -32.39
N GLY A 383 7.18 18.12 -33.66
CA GLY A 383 6.31 17.00 -34.06
C GLY A 383 4.81 17.10 -33.68
N ARG A 384 4.42 17.92 -32.68
CA ARG A 384 3.06 17.95 -32.11
C ARG A 384 2.24 19.19 -32.49
N GLY A 385 2.85 20.36 -32.67
CA GLY A 385 2.15 21.57 -33.14
C GLY A 385 2.44 22.85 -32.34
N ILE A 386 1.60 23.86 -32.53
CA ILE A 386 1.74 25.17 -31.88
C ILE A 386 0.75 25.29 -30.73
N LEU A 387 1.28 25.49 -29.52
CA LEU A 387 0.53 25.66 -28.29
C LEU A 387 0.33 27.16 -28.01
N THR A 388 -0.91 27.56 -27.75
CA THR A 388 -1.28 28.91 -27.30
C THR A 388 -2.06 28.86 -26.00
N VAL A 389 -1.85 29.82 -25.10
CA VAL A 389 -2.59 29.93 -23.83
C VAL A 389 -3.18 31.33 -23.69
N SER A 390 -4.48 31.44 -23.45
CA SER A 390 -5.20 32.72 -23.27
C SER A 390 -6.07 32.69 -22.02
N GLU A 391 -6.23 33.82 -21.32
CA GLU A 391 -7.31 33.95 -20.31
C GLU A 391 -8.70 33.87 -20.97
N GLY A 392 -9.68 33.41 -20.20
CA GLY A 392 -11.08 33.30 -20.60
C GLY A 392 -11.98 32.93 -19.44
N LEU A 393 -13.18 32.42 -19.74
CA LEU A 393 -14.13 31.94 -18.74
C LEU A 393 -14.53 30.48 -19.01
N LEU A 394 -14.61 29.68 -17.95
CA LEU A 394 -15.20 28.34 -17.95
C LEU A 394 -16.27 28.28 -16.84
N ALA A 395 -17.50 27.91 -17.19
CA ALA A 395 -18.68 27.99 -16.31
C ALA A 395 -18.84 29.34 -15.57
N GLY A 396 -18.42 30.46 -16.21
CA GLY A 396 -18.46 31.80 -15.64
C GLY A 396 -17.33 32.14 -14.65
N ARG A 397 -16.39 31.22 -14.39
CA ARG A 397 -15.19 31.46 -13.57
C ARG A 397 -13.97 31.80 -14.45
N PRO A 398 -13.00 32.59 -13.96
CA PRO A 398 -11.71 32.80 -14.63
C PRO A 398 -11.01 31.47 -14.96
N ALA A 399 -10.53 31.35 -16.20
CA ALA A 399 -9.92 30.14 -16.73
C ALA A 399 -8.76 30.46 -17.68
N LEU A 400 -7.83 29.51 -17.81
CA LEU A 400 -6.91 29.43 -18.94
C LEU A 400 -7.53 28.56 -20.03
N ILE A 401 -7.46 29.03 -21.27
CA ILE A 401 -7.83 28.31 -22.48
C ILE A 401 -6.54 28.01 -23.23
N THR A 402 -6.19 26.74 -23.29
CA THR A 402 -5.10 26.18 -24.08
C THR A 402 -5.64 25.76 -25.44
N ARG A 403 -4.95 26.10 -26.53
CA ARG A 403 -5.22 25.53 -27.87
C ARG A 403 -3.92 25.00 -28.44
N LEU A 404 -3.89 23.73 -28.83
CA LEU A 404 -2.83 23.14 -29.63
C LEU A 404 -3.35 23.00 -31.07
N LEU A 405 -2.66 23.62 -32.02
CA LEU A 405 -2.94 23.48 -33.46
C LEU A 405 -1.85 22.63 -34.11
N GLN A 406 -2.25 21.47 -34.64
CA GLN A 406 -1.36 20.54 -35.33
C GLN A 406 -1.15 20.94 -36.80
N ALA A 407 -0.04 20.51 -37.43
CA ALA A 407 0.25 20.75 -38.85
C ALA A 407 -0.85 20.24 -39.81
N ASN A 408 -1.58 19.19 -39.40
CA ASN A 408 -2.71 18.62 -40.14
C ASN A 408 -4.02 19.47 -40.05
N ASN A 409 -4.00 20.59 -39.32
CA ASN A 409 -5.13 21.49 -38.98
C ASN A 409 -6.12 20.99 -37.91
N ARG A 410 -5.90 19.86 -37.24
CA ARG A 410 -6.67 19.50 -36.02
C ARG A 410 -6.31 20.46 -34.88
N MET A 411 -7.32 20.94 -34.17
CA MET A 411 -7.18 21.79 -33.00
C MET A 411 -7.69 21.09 -31.74
N LEU A 412 -6.80 20.83 -30.79
CA LEU A 412 -7.16 20.37 -29.45
C LEU A 412 -7.36 21.59 -28.55
N ILE A 413 -8.53 21.71 -27.94
CA ILE A 413 -8.88 22.81 -27.02
C ILE A 413 -8.97 22.25 -25.60
N GLY A 414 -8.10 22.75 -24.72
CA GLY A 414 -8.16 22.55 -23.28
C GLY A 414 -8.66 23.82 -22.58
N GLN A 415 -9.53 23.69 -21.58
CA GLN A 415 -9.99 24.80 -20.74
C GLN A 415 -9.85 24.38 -19.27
N ARG A 416 -9.28 25.23 -18.41
CA ARG A 416 -9.12 24.95 -16.98
C ARG A 416 -9.31 26.21 -16.13
N THR A 417 -10.17 26.17 -15.12
CA THR A 417 -10.34 27.29 -14.19
C THR A 417 -9.09 27.57 -13.36
N LEU A 418 -8.90 28.81 -12.92
CA LEU A 418 -7.71 29.21 -12.14
C LEU A 418 -7.64 28.56 -10.75
N ASP A 419 -8.79 28.14 -10.20
CA ASP A 419 -8.89 27.34 -8.97
C ASP A 419 -8.51 25.86 -9.17
N GLY A 420 -8.43 25.39 -10.42
CA GLY A 420 -8.17 23.99 -10.79
C GLY A 420 -9.38 23.06 -10.63
N GLU A 421 -10.57 23.58 -10.32
CA GLU A 421 -11.76 22.79 -9.97
C GLU A 421 -12.65 22.41 -11.18
N LEU A 422 -12.38 22.96 -12.37
CA LEU A 422 -12.97 22.53 -13.64
C LEU A 422 -11.89 22.42 -14.72
N LEU A 423 -11.91 21.33 -15.48
CA LEU A 423 -11.03 21.07 -16.61
C LEU A 423 -11.80 20.34 -17.72
N GLU A 424 -11.73 20.86 -18.95
CA GLU A 424 -12.35 20.27 -20.14
C GLU A 424 -11.31 20.19 -21.26
N TRP A 425 -11.27 19.08 -21.99
CA TRP A 425 -10.47 18.89 -23.20
C TRP A 425 -11.32 18.27 -24.30
N ARG A 426 -11.12 18.71 -25.54
CA ARG A 426 -11.80 18.16 -26.73
C ARG A 426 -11.08 18.55 -28.01
N TRP A 427 -11.18 17.70 -29.03
CA TRP A 427 -10.92 18.15 -30.40
C TRP A 427 -12.01 19.14 -30.84
N ALA A 428 -11.64 20.13 -31.66
CA ALA A 428 -12.55 21.17 -32.14
C ALA A 428 -13.27 20.78 -33.44
N ASP A 429 -12.65 19.91 -34.23
CA ASP A 429 -12.95 19.69 -35.65
C ASP A 429 -13.62 18.32 -35.92
N GLU A 430 -13.93 17.56 -34.87
CA GLU A 430 -14.45 16.19 -34.94
C GLU A 430 -15.97 16.14 -34.71
N ASP A 431 -16.67 15.40 -35.57
CA ASP A 431 -18.13 15.37 -35.66
C ASP A 431 -18.70 14.27 -34.75
N HIS A 432 -19.04 14.64 -33.51
CA HIS A 432 -19.37 13.75 -32.37
C HIS A 432 -20.63 12.88 -32.58
N LYS A 433 -20.53 11.84 -33.43
CA LYS A 433 -21.56 10.82 -33.67
C LYS A 433 -21.06 9.46 -33.18
N ASP A 434 -21.99 8.61 -32.74
CA ASP A 434 -21.73 7.25 -32.28
C ASP A 434 -20.65 7.15 -31.19
N VAL A 435 -20.77 8.04 -30.19
CA VAL A 435 -19.82 8.26 -29.09
C VAL A 435 -20.20 7.45 -27.84
N GLU A 436 -19.25 6.70 -27.28
CA GLU A 436 -19.35 6.07 -25.96
C GLU A 436 -18.99 7.10 -24.86
N GLU A 437 -19.91 7.35 -23.92
CA GLU A 437 -19.65 8.22 -22.77
C GLU A 437 -19.36 7.36 -21.52
N VAL A 438 -18.21 7.59 -20.88
CA VAL A 438 -17.75 6.83 -19.72
C VAL A 438 -17.60 7.78 -18.54
N ARG A 439 -18.34 7.53 -17.45
CA ARG A 439 -18.47 8.47 -16.32
C ARG A 439 -18.03 7.81 -15.02
N TYR A 440 -17.25 8.56 -14.25
CA TYR A 440 -16.88 8.27 -12.87
C TYR A 440 -17.31 9.44 -11.97
N THR A 441 -17.78 9.12 -10.76
CA THR A 441 -18.19 10.09 -9.75
C THR A 441 -17.69 9.62 -8.39
N ALA A 442 -16.86 10.44 -7.73
CA ALA A 442 -16.36 10.14 -6.39
C ALA A 442 -17.32 10.63 -5.30
N GLU A 443 -17.20 10.07 -4.09
CA GLU A 443 -18.04 10.40 -2.93
C GLU A 443 -18.04 11.89 -2.56
N ASN A 444 -16.94 12.60 -2.82
CA ASN A 444 -16.80 14.04 -2.59
C ASN A 444 -17.55 14.91 -3.63
N GLY A 445 -18.27 14.32 -4.59
CA GLY A 445 -18.97 15.02 -5.66
C GLY A 445 -18.07 15.53 -6.79
N SER A 446 -16.79 15.11 -6.83
CA SER A 446 -15.97 15.25 -8.04
C SER A 446 -16.42 14.26 -9.11
N GLU A 447 -16.33 14.68 -10.37
CA GLU A 447 -16.89 13.96 -11.52
C GLU A 447 -15.89 13.98 -12.67
N ARG A 448 -15.77 12.87 -13.38
CA ARG A 448 -14.86 12.70 -14.51
C ARG A 448 -15.62 11.99 -15.63
N VAL A 449 -15.57 12.53 -16.85
CA VAL A 449 -16.33 12.04 -18.01
C VAL A 449 -15.40 11.94 -19.21
N LEU A 450 -15.30 10.76 -19.82
CA LEU A 450 -14.68 10.56 -21.13
C LEU A 450 -15.74 10.46 -22.21
N LYS A 451 -15.33 10.80 -23.43
CA LYS A 451 -16.06 10.52 -24.66
C LYS A 451 -15.12 9.84 -25.62
N LEU A 452 -15.51 8.65 -26.07
CA LEU A 452 -14.73 7.79 -26.94
C LEU A 452 -15.44 7.60 -28.27
N GLN A 453 -14.70 7.60 -29.36
CA GLN A 453 -15.19 7.26 -30.71
C GLN A 453 -14.20 6.27 -31.33
N ASP A 454 -14.68 5.13 -31.81
CA ASP A 454 -13.83 3.97 -32.18
C ASP A 454 -12.81 3.58 -31.08
N SER A 455 -13.22 3.74 -29.81
CA SER A 455 -12.41 3.61 -28.57
C SER A 455 -11.27 4.63 -28.39
N LYS A 456 -11.05 5.58 -29.31
CA LYS A 456 -10.11 6.72 -29.15
C LYS A 456 -10.71 7.82 -28.28
N LEU A 457 -9.88 8.52 -27.51
CA LEU A 457 -10.31 9.61 -26.62
C LEU A 457 -10.54 10.94 -27.39
N ILE A 458 -11.80 11.36 -27.52
CA ILE A 458 -12.18 12.58 -28.26
C ILE A 458 -12.59 13.76 -27.38
N SER A 459 -13.03 13.50 -26.13
CA SER A 459 -13.25 14.56 -25.13
C SER A 459 -13.18 14.03 -23.69
N LEU A 460 -12.81 14.93 -22.78
CA LEU A 460 -12.62 14.75 -21.34
C LEU A 460 -13.27 15.94 -20.62
N SER A 461 -14.07 15.69 -19.59
CA SER A 461 -14.53 16.72 -18.65
C SER A 461 -14.26 16.26 -17.22
N VAL A 462 -13.76 17.16 -16.39
CA VAL A 462 -13.31 16.90 -15.03
C VAL A 462 -13.76 18.04 -14.13
N ARG A 463 -14.41 17.68 -13.03
CA ARG A 463 -14.86 18.59 -11.99
C ARG A 463 -14.30 18.13 -10.65
N GLY A 464 -13.60 19.03 -9.96
CA GLY A 464 -12.75 18.70 -8.82
C GLY A 464 -11.32 18.32 -9.23
N ARG A 465 -10.45 18.14 -8.24
CA ARG A 465 -9.02 17.87 -8.46
C ARG A 465 -8.78 16.40 -8.84
N TRP A 466 -7.84 16.20 -9.76
CA TRP A 466 -7.46 14.87 -10.25
C TRP A 466 -5.98 14.79 -10.60
N ALA A 467 -5.31 13.69 -10.25
CA ALA A 467 -3.90 13.41 -10.53
C ALA A 467 -3.69 12.91 -11.97
N GLY A 468 -4.43 11.89 -12.39
CA GLY A 468 -4.38 11.28 -13.74
C GLY A 468 -4.70 12.21 -14.91
N ARG A 469 -5.08 13.48 -14.65
CA ARG A 469 -5.29 14.55 -15.65
C ARG A 469 -4.15 14.68 -16.66
N ARG A 470 -2.92 14.35 -16.27
CA ARG A 470 -1.72 14.44 -17.10
C ARG A 470 -1.67 13.32 -18.13
N LEU A 471 -1.79 12.08 -17.66
CA LEU A 471 -1.90 10.88 -18.50
C LEU A 471 -3.11 10.99 -19.45
N ALA A 472 -4.23 11.53 -18.96
CA ALA A 472 -5.39 11.83 -19.81
C ALA A 472 -5.05 12.73 -21.01
N ILE A 473 -4.24 13.77 -20.80
CA ILE A 473 -3.76 14.68 -21.85
C ILE A 473 -2.76 13.98 -22.78
N GLN A 474 -1.91 13.09 -22.25
CA GLN A 474 -0.99 12.27 -23.06
C GLN A 474 -1.74 11.32 -24.01
N LEU A 475 -2.83 10.71 -23.55
CA LEU A 475 -3.70 9.84 -24.38
C LEU A 475 -4.35 10.59 -25.55
N PHE A 476 -4.69 11.88 -25.38
CA PHE A 476 -5.11 12.74 -26.52
C PHE A 476 -4.00 12.95 -27.56
N PHE A 477 -2.72 12.96 -27.15
CA PHE A 477 -1.59 13.15 -28.07
C PHE A 477 -1.16 11.87 -28.77
N GLN A 478 -1.37 10.70 -28.15
CA GLN A 478 -1.11 9.40 -28.76
C GLN A 478 -2.14 9.06 -29.84
N ASP A 479 -3.40 9.47 -29.66
CA ASP A 479 -4.50 9.21 -30.62
C ASP A 479 -4.64 7.70 -30.95
N GLU A 480 -4.38 6.84 -29.95
CA GLU A 480 -4.55 5.39 -30.03
C GLU A 480 -5.90 4.96 -29.43
N PRO A 481 -6.46 3.80 -29.82
CA PRO A 481 -7.67 3.26 -29.21
C PRO A 481 -7.37 2.79 -27.78
N LEU A 482 -8.14 3.26 -26.79
CA LEU A 482 -7.98 2.82 -25.40
C LEU A 482 -8.35 1.32 -25.26
N PRO A 483 -7.47 0.49 -24.66
CA PRO A 483 -7.81 -0.88 -24.30
C PRO A 483 -9.04 -0.96 -23.38
N ARG A 484 -9.86 -1.99 -23.55
CA ARG A 484 -11.12 -2.16 -22.81
C ARG A 484 -10.93 -2.24 -21.29
N TRP A 485 -9.85 -2.86 -20.82
CA TRP A 485 -9.46 -2.82 -19.40
C TRP A 485 -9.18 -1.39 -18.89
N GLN A 486 -8.59 -0.52 -19.71
CA GLN A 486 -8.26 0.86 -19.33
C GLN A 486 -9.52 1.74 -19.28
N VAL A 487 -10.49 1.47 -20.17
CA VAL A 487 -11.83 2.08 -20.13
C VAL A 487 -12.59 1.63 -18.87
N ALA A 488 -12.52 0.34 -18.52
CA ALA A 488 -13.12 -0.19 -17.30
C ALA A 488 -12.47 0.37 -16.03
N LEU A 489 -11.15 0.55 -16.02
CA LEU A 489 -10.40 1.19 -14.94
C LEU A 489 -10.89 2.62 -14.69
N PHE A 490 -11.04 3.41 -15.75
CA PHE A 490 -11.58 4.75 -15.61
C PHE A 490 -13.04 4.71 -15.13
N ARG A 491 -13.84 3.74 -15.60
CA ARG A 491 -15.24 3.58 -15.18
C ARG A 491 -15.36 3.27 -13.67
N GLU A 492 -14.44 2.48 -13.10
CA GLU A 492 -14.47 2.09 -11.69
C GLU A 492 -13.76 3.11 -10.77
N LEU A 493 -12.58 3.61 -11.16
CA LEU A 493 -11.69 4.42 -10.30
C LEU A 493 -11.50 5.87 -10.77
N GLY A 494 -11.93 6.18 -11.99
CA GLY A 494 -11.68 7.47 -12.63
C GLY A 494 -10.23 7.69 -13.07
N GLU A 495 -9.38 6.66 -13.01
CA GLU A 495 -7.96 6.72 -13.34
C GLU A 495 -7.65 5.99 -14.67
N PHE A 496 -6.54 6.36 -15.31
CA PHE A 496 -6.10 5.80 -16.60
C PHE A 496 -4.92 4.82 -16.51
N GLN A 497 -4.25 4.76 -15.37
CA GLN A 497 -3.24 3.73 -15.09
C GLN A 497 -3.62 3.04 -13.78
N ILE A 498 -3.49 1.72 -13.76
CA ILE A 498 -3.39 0.99 -12.51
C ILE A 498 -2.06 1.45 -11.92
N GLU A 499 -2.09 2.28 -10.87
CA GLU A 499 -0.87 2.80 -10.24
C GLU A 499 0.10 1.65 -9.93
N GLU A 500 1.38 1.84 -10.24
CA GLU A 500 2.44 1.08 -9.58
C GLU A 500 2.30 1.35 -8.07
N ALA A 501 1.92 0.31 -7.33
CA ALA A 501 1.34 0.49 -6.01
C ALA A 501 2.41 0.72 -4.93
N ILE A 502 3.04 1.89 -4.94
CA ILE A 502 3.49 2.54 -3.69
C ILE A 502 2.26 3.09 -2.92
N THR A 503 1.06 2.95 -3.49
CA THR A 503 -0.23 2.72 -2.77
C THR A 503 -0.40 1.28 -2.24
N LEU A 504 0.69 0.58 -1.93
CA LEU A 504 0.84 -0.05 -0.62
C LEU A 504 0.23 0.90 0.43
N GLY A 505 -0.69 0.42 1.26
CA GLY A 505 -1.65 1.31 1.93
C GLY A 505 -1.09 2.23 3.03
N SER A 506 -1.99 2.65 3.92
CA SER A 506 -1.73 3.52 5.08
C SER A 506 -0.49 3.06 5.86
N ASP A 507 0.18 3.94 6.60
CA ASP A 507 1.31 3.49 7.45
C ASP A 507 0.90 2.46 8.52
N SER A 508 -0.41 2.30 8.77
CA SER A 508 -1.03 1.28 9.61
C SER A 508 -1.57 0.04 8.87
N ASP A 509 -1.58 -0.03 7.53
CA ASP A 509 -2.00 -1.21 6.76
C ASP A 509 -1.21 -2.46 7.18
N ILE A 510 -1.87 -3.54 7.60
CA ILE A 510 -1.18 -4.66 8.25
C ILE A 510 -0.59 -5.63 7.21
N ILE A 511 0.66 -5.35 6.82
CA ILE A 511 1.48 -6.18 5.94
C ILE A 511 1.60 -7.63 6.43
N CYS A 512 1.60 -7.88 7.73
CA CYS A 512 1.55 -9.25 8.26
C CYS A 512 0.55 -9.40 9.40
N ASN A 513 -0.61 -9.98 9.12
CA ASN A 513 -1.60 -10.30 10.16
C ASN A 513 -1.10 -11.33 11.19
N CYS A 514 -0.05 -12.09 10.87
CA CYS A 514 0.56 -13.06 11.79
C CYS A 514 1.43 -12.39 12.87
N THR A 515 1.97 -11.19 12.63
CA THR A 515 2.85 -10.43 13.55
C THR A 515 2.34 -9.02 13.89
N LYS A 516 1.28 -8.56 13.21
CA LYS A 516 0.74 -7.19 13.23
C LYS A 516 1.72 -6.10 12.75
N THR A 517 2.73 -6.48 11.96
CA THR A 517 3.62 -5.52 11.27
C THR A 517 2.86 -4.77 10.18
N THR A 518 3.02 -3.44 10.13
CA THR A 518 2.32 -2.55 9.19
C THR A 518 3.19 -2.10 8.02
N CYS A 519 2.60 -1.50 6.98
CA CYS A 519 3.31 -0.85 5.87
C CYS A 519 4.32 0.18 6.38
N GLY A 520 3.89 1.10 7.24
CA GLY A 520 4.76 2.10 7.85
C GLY A 520 5.89 1.50 8.66
N LYS A 521 5.65 0.38 9.37
CA LYS A 521 6.72 -0.28 10.12
C LYS A 521 7.74 -0.98 9.22
N VAL A 522 7.37 -1.36 8.00
CA VAL A 522 8.33 -1.88 7.00
C VAL A 522 9.04 -0.73 6.29
N ARG A 523 8.35 0.38 5.97
CA ARG A 523 8.95 1.63 5.45
C ARG A 523 10.01 2.19 6.40
N GLU A 524 9.73 2.31 7.69
CA GLU A 524 10.68 2.77 8.72
C GLU A 524 11.98 1.92 8.74
N LEU A 525 11.89 0.63 8.43
CA LEU A 525 13.05 -0.26 8.34
C LEU A 525 13.80 -0.06 7.01
N LEU A 526 13.09 0.11 5.89
CA LEU A 526 13.70 0.47 4.60
C LEU A 526 14.45 1.80 4.69
N ASP A 527 13.86 2.83 5.31
CA ASP A 527 14.47 4.15 5.56
C ASP A 527 15.73 4.08 6.45
N THR A 528 15.84 3.06 7.31
CA THR A 528 17.06 2.79 8.11
C THR A 528 18.07 1.87 7.41
N GLY A 529 17.85 1.54 6.13
CA GLY A 529 18.76 0.71 5.33
C GLY A 529 18.62 -0.79 5.58
N LEU A 530 17.40 -1.27 5.85
CA LEU A 530 17.05 -2.70 5.88
C LEU A 530 16.28 -3.03 4.59
N ASP A 531 17.03 -3.49 3.60
CA ASP A 531 16.73 -3.51 2.15
C ASP A 531 16.51 -4.93 1.58
N THR A 532 16.35 -5.93 2.45
CA THR A 532 16.30 -7.35 2.08
C THR A 532 15.31 -8.11 2.96
N LEU A 533 14.70 -9.14 2.37
CA LEU A 533 13.60 -9.90 2.96
C LEU A 533 14.00 -10.53 4.30
N GLU A 534 15.19 -11.12 4.38
CA GLU A 534 15.75 -11.74 5.59
C GLU A 534 15.93 -10.72 6.71
N ARG A 535 16.51 -9.54 6.42
CA ARG A 535 16.80 -8.50 7.42
C ARG A 535 15.51 -7.88 7.98
N ILE A 536 14.47 -7.73 7.14
CA ILE A 536 13.14 -7.30 7.59
C ILE A 536 12.45 -8.42 8.39
N ALA A 537 12.54 -9.67 7.94
CA ALA A 537 11.99 -10.85 8.63
C ALA A 537 12.63 -11.07 10.01
N GLU A 538 13.93 -10.86 10.19
CA GLU A 538 14.59 -10.90 11.51
C GLU A 538 14.00 -9.85 12.46
N GLN A 539 13.91 -8.59 12.01
CA GLN A 539 13.42 -7.45 12.82
C GLN A 539 11.94 -7.54 13.20
N THR A 540 11.10 -8.05 12.29
CA THR A 540 9.62 -7.95 12.41
C THR A 540 8.90 -9.29 12.53
N GLN A 541 9.61 -10.39 12.31
CA GLN A 541 9.09 -11.76 12.21
C GLN A 541 8.08 -11.98 11.06
N VAL A 542 7.95 -11.01 10.12
CA VAL A 542 7.23 -11.25 8.86
C VAL A 542 7.91 -12.36 8.06
N THR A 543 7.17 -12.96 7.13
CA THR A 543 7.43 -14.25 6.43
C THR A 543 7.52 -15.45 7.38
N MET A 544 8.39 -15.40 8.40
CA MET A 544 8.75 -16.49 9.31
C MET A 544 7.59 -17.22 9.99
N VAL A 545 6.50 -16.51 10.32
CA VAL A 545 5.36 -17.12 11.05
C VAL A 545 4.42 -17.93 10.14
N CYS A 546 4.31 -17.58 8.85
CA CYS A 546 3.18 -18.07 8.03
C CYS A 546 3.31 -17.95 6.51
N GLY A 547 4.38 -17.33 5.96
CA GLY A 547 4.56 -17.06 4.52
C GLY A 547 3.57 -16.06 3.88
N SER A 548 2.35 -15.94 4.40
CA SER A 548 1.21 -15.17 3.84
C SER A 548 1.46 -13.72 3.44
N CYS A 549 2.47 -13.11 4.05
CA CYS A 549 2.87 -11.72 3.91
C CYS A 549 4.04 -11.55 2.95
N GLN A 550 4.80 -12.61 2.68
CA GLN A 550 6.01 -12.59 1.86
C GLN A 550 5.79 -11.91 0.50
N PRO A 551 4.74 -12.23 -0.29
CA PRO A 551 4.52 -11.54 -1.56
C PRO A 551 4.30 -10.02 -1.43
N LEU A 552 3.75 -9.55 -0.30
CA LEU A 552 3.52 -8.11 -0.06
C LEU A 552 4.71 -7.41 0.61
N VAL A 553 5.60 -8.15 1.28
CA VAL A 553 6.90 -7.64 1.75
C VAL A 553 7.88 -7.58 0.58
N GLU A 554 7.81 -8.54 -0.34
CA GLU A 554 8.48 -8.51 -1.64
C GLU A 554 7.94 -7.35 -2.51
N GLU A 555 6.63 -7.07 -2.49
CA GLU A 555 6.04 -5.88 -3.14
C GLU A 555 6.59 -4.57 -2.53
N MET A 556 6.77 -4.49 -1.20
CA MET A 556 7.47 -3.36 -0.55
C MET A 556 8.96 -3.26 -0.89
N LEU A 557 9.63 -4.38 -1.13
CA LEU A 557 11.04 -4.44 -1.52
C LEU A 557 11.25 -4.17 -3.02
N GLY A 558 10.18 -3.94 -3.79
CA GLY A 558 10.25 -3.79 -5.25
C GLY A 558 10.66 -5.09 -5.98
N SER A 559 10.43 -6.25 -5.37
CA SER A 559 10.81 -7.56 -5.92
C SER A 559 9.63 -8.45 -6.36
N ALA A 560 8.39 -8.06 -6.05
CA ALA A 560 7.18 -8.74 -6.53
C ALA A 560 6.48 -8.00 -7.69
N ASN A 561 7.18 -7.78 -8.81
CA ASN A 561 6.60 -7.14 -9.99
C ASN A 561 5.31 -7.84 -10.44
N LEU A 562 4.23 -7.05 -10.51
CA LEU A 562 2.89 -7.46 -10.90
C LEU A 562 2.46 -6.61 -12.11
N ALA A 563 2.86 -7.03 -13.30
CA ALA A 563 2.51 -6.43 -14.58
C ALA A 563 0.98 -6.32 -14.75
N VAL A 564 0.48 -5.20 -15.27
CA VAL A 564 -0.93 -5.09 -15.71
C VAL A 564 -1.20 -6.15 -16.78
N ALA A 565 -2.34 -6.84 -16.69
CA ALA A 565 -2.62 -8.04 -17.48
C ALA A 565 -3.96 -8.00 -18.22
N GLU A 566 -3.94 -8.43 -19.48
CA GLU A 566 -5.11 -8.67 -20.31
C GLU A 566 -5.52 -10.16 -20.27
N LEU A 567 -6.82 -10.44 -20.18
CA LEU A 567 -7.39 -11.77 -20.41
C LEU A 567 -7.71 -11.94 -21.91
N ILE A 568 -6.88 -12.71 -22.61
CA ILE A 568 -6.99 -12.96 -24.05
C ILE A 568 -8.11 -13.96 -24.34
N ALA A 569 -8.12 -15.09 -23.63
CA ALA A 569 -9.05 -16.19 -23.89
C ALA A 569 -9.50 -16.89 -22.62
N LYS A 570 -10.76 -17.35 -22.64
CA LYS A 570 -11.46 -18.04 -21.56
C LYS A 570 -12.22 -19.22 -22.15
N GLN A 571 -11.81 -20.45 -21.84
CA GLN A 571 -12.37 -21.67 -22.41
C GLN A 571 -12.88 -22.60 -21.29
N ASP A 572 -14.19 -22.87 -21.28
CA ASP A 572 -14.77 -23.92 -20.42
C ASP A 572 -14.32 -25.30 -20.92
N LEU A 573 -13.74 -26.10 -20.01
CA LEU A 573 -13.35 -27.49 -20.26
C LEU A 573 -14.37 -28.49 -19.68
N GLY A 574 -15.42 -27.98 -19.04
CA GLY A 574 -16.43 -28.76 -18.33
C GLY A 574 -16.08 -28.99 -16.86
N ARG A 575 -17.06 -29.52 -16.10
CA ARG A 575 -16.90 -29.95 -14.69
C ARG A 575 -16.29 -28.88 -13.78
N ASN A 576 -16.70 -27.63 -13.97
CA ASN A 576 -16.20 -26.46 -13.24
C ASN A 576 -14.70 -26.19 -13.45
N MET A 577 -14.08 -26.67 -14.54
CA MET A 577 -12.69 -26.33 -14.91
C MET A 577 -12.67 -25.40 -16.12
N VAL A 578 -12.02 -24.25 -16.00
CA VAL A 578 -11.92 -23.24 -17.06
C VAL A 578 -10.45 -22.92 -17.30
N CYS A 579 -10.04 -22.94 -18.57
CA CYS A 579 -8.73 -22.51 -19.02
C CYS A 579 -8.74 -21.00 -19.30
N PHE A 580 -7.68 -20.30 -18.88
CA PHE A 580 -7.50 -18.86 -19.07
C PHE A 580 -6.12 -18.58 -19.66
N GLN A 581 -6.07 -17.65 -20.60
CA GLN A 581 -4.83 -17.21 -21.24
C GLN A 581 -4.64 -15.71 -21.03
N PHE A 582 -3.48 -15.34 -20.48
CA PHE A 582 -3.15 -13.99 -20.04
C PHE A 582 -1.88 -13.46 -20.69
N ARG A 583 -1.82 -12.14 -20.88
CA ARG A 583 -0.65 -11.43 -21.39
C ARG A 583 -0.42 -10.13 -20.61
N PRO A 584 0.82 -9.83 -20.17
CA PRO A 584 1.16 -8.53 -19.60
C PRO A 584 1.11 -7.43 -20.68
N VAL A 585 0.71 -6.22 -20.28
CA VAL A 585 0.42 -5.13 -21.23
C VAL A 585 1.67 -4.28 -21.56
N TYR A 586 2.61 -4.15 -20.63
CA TYR A 586 3.79 -3.29 -20.75
C TYR A 586 5.13 -4.03 -20.60
N GLU A 587 5.10 -5.35 -20.38
CA GLU A 587 6.29 -6.21 -20.21
C GLU A 587 6.30 -7.31 -21.27
N GLU A 588 7.47 -7.84 -21.61
CA GLU A 588 7.59 -9.08 -22.38
C GLU A 588 7.28 -10.31 -21.50
N ILE A 589 6.89 -11.42 -22.12
CA ILE A 589 6.64 -12.68 -21.41
C ILE A 589 7.94 -13.45 -21.22
N VAL A 590 8.23 -13.76 -19.96
CA VAL A 590 9.38 -14.57 -19.55
C VAL A 590 9.01 -16.05 -19.62
N ALA A 591 9.80 -16.83 -20.34
CA ALA A 591 9.65 -18.29 -20.40
C ALA A 591 9.76 -18.91 -18.99
N SER A 592 8.88 -19.86 -18.67
CA SER A 592 8.81 -20.48 -17.35
C SER A 592 9.69 -21.73 -17.24
N LYS A 593 9.96 -22.20 -16.01
CA LYS A 593 10.33 -23.60 -15.79
C LYS A 593 9.05 -24.46 -15.71
N PRO A 594 9.05 -25.69 -16.26
CA PRO A 594 7.87 -26.55 -16.26
C PRO A 594 7.48 -26.94 -14.82
N GLY A 595 6.30 -26.49 -14.40
CA GLY A 595 5.77 -26.65 -13.03
C GLY A 595 5.62 -25.36 -12.23
N GLN A 596 6.16 -24.23 -12.71
CA GLN A 596 6.02 -22.93 -12.03
C GLN A 596 4.59 -22.37 -12.04
N HIS A 597 4.33 -21.47 -11.10
CA HIS A 597 3.09 -20.70 -10.99
C HIS A 597 3.32 -19.22 -11.27
N ILE A 598 2.25 -18.53 -11.63
CA ILE A 598 2.17 -17.06 -11.59
C ILE A 598 1.28 -16.62 -10.44
N LEU A 599 1.55 -15.46 -9.86
CA LEU A 599 0.54 -14.76 -9.07
C LEU A 599 -0.39 -14.02 -10.03
N ILE A 600 -1.70 -14.11 -9.80
CA ILE A 600 -2.72 -13.29 -10.44
C ILE A 600 -3.42 -12.50 -9.34
N GLN A 601 -3.43 -11.17 -9.50
CA GLN A 601 -4.19 -10.24 -8.69
C GLN A 601 -5.34 -9.70 -9.55
N GLY A 602 -6.58 -9.81 -9.08
CA GLY A 602 -7.76 -9.31 -9.79
C GLY A 602 -8.62 -8.46 -8.88
N ARG A 603 -9.31 -7.47 -9.46
CA ARG A 603 -10.18 -6.56 -8.70
C ARG A 603 -11.57 -7.16 -8.54
N VAL A 604 -11.84 -7.68 -7.35
CA VAL A 604 -13.08 -8.36 -6.97
C VAL A 604 -13.88 -7.42 -6.08
N ASP A 605 -15.02 -6.93 -6.56
CA ASP A 605 -15.97 -6.10 -5.80
C ASP A 605 -15.28 -4.90 -5.11
N GLY A 606 -14.45 -4.16 -5.87
CA GLY A 606 -13.69 -3.00 -5.39
C GLY A 606 -12.40 -3.33 -4.63
N SER A 607 -12.10 -4.60 -4.36
CA SER A 607 -10.91 -5.03 -3.60
C SER A 607 -9.91 -5.79 -4.47
N TRP A 608 -8.61 -5.52 -4.31
CA TRP A 608 -7.57 -6.33 -4.96
C TRP A 608 -7.40 -7.67 -4.23
N VAL A 609 -7.55 -8.78 -4.96
CA VAL A 609 -7.44 -10.14 -4.42
C VAL A 609 -6.40 -10.93 -5.21
N THR A 610 -5.32 -11.36 -4.55
CA THR A 610 -4.24 -12.15 -5.17
C THR A 610 -4.40 -13.65 -4.92
N ARG A 611 -4.15 -14.48 -5.94
CA ARG A 611 -4.01 -15.96 -5.85
C ARG A 611 -2.84 -16.43 -6.71
N ALA A 612 -2.27 -17.58 -6.37
CA ALA A 612 -1.29 -18.27 -7.19
C ALA A 612 -1.96 -19.35 -8.04
N TYR A 613 -1.51 -19.52 -9.28
CA TYR A 613 -1.97 -20.59 -10.18
C TYR A 613 -0.80 -21.14 -10.99
N THR A 614 -0.63 -22.47 -10.95
CA THR A 614 0.34 -23.18 -11.79
C THR A 614 0.04 -22.96 -13.27
N LEU A 615 1.08 -22.65 -14.05
CA LEU A 615 0.99 -22.59 -15.50
C LEU A 615 0.65 -23.99 -16.06
N SER A 616 -0.23 -24.04 -17.05
CA SER A 616 -0.51 -25.24 -17.86
C SER A 616 0.13 -25.20 -19.25
N SER A 617 0.61 -24.04 -19.71
CA SER A 617 1.35 -23.88 -20.96
C SER A 617 2.69 -24.64 -20.96
N PRO A 618 3.28 -24.94 -22.14
CA PRO A 618 4.67 -25.35 -22.23
C PRO A 618 5.61 -24.28 -21.64
N ALA A 619 6.74 -24.70 -21.09
CA ALA A 619 7.77 -23.82 -20.52
C ALA A 619 8.29 -22.77 -21.50
N ASP A 620 8.48 -23.17 -22.75
CA ASP A 620 9.17 -22.39 -23.79
C ASP A 620 8.28 -21.39 -24.54
N GLN A 621 7.03 -21.18 -24.10
CA GLN A 621 6.07 -20.29 -24.78
C GLN A 621 6.22 -18.83 -24.33
N THR A 622 6.38 -17.91 -25.29
CA THR A 622 6.59 -16.48 -25.06
C THR A 622 5.44 -15.57 -25.52
N GLU A 623 4.30 -16.14 -25.95
CA GLU A 623 3.16 -15.36 -26.48
C GLU A 623 2.08 -15.03 -25.43
N GLN A 624 1.84 -15.96 -24.49
CA GLN A 624 0.83 -15.85 -23.43
C GLN A 624 1.08 -16.90 -22.34
N TYR A 625 0.76 -16.56 -21.08
CA TYR A 625 0.68 -17.52 -19.98
C TYR A 625 -0.68 -18.21 -20.00
N GLU A 626 -0.70 -19.54 -19.85
CA GLU A 626 -1.95 -20.30 -19.67
C GLU A 626 -2.02 -20.87 -18.26
N ILE A 627 -3.20 -20.77 -17.63
CA ILE A 627 -3.54 -21.53 -16.42
C ILE A 627 -4.89 -22.24 -16.60
N THR A 628 -5.09 -23.33 -15.87
CA THR A 628 -6.42 -23.98 -15.77
C THR A 628 -6.90 -23.94 -14.33
N VAL A 629 -8.07 -23.34 -14.11
CA VAL A 629 -8.63 -23.08 -12.79
C VAL A 629 -9.89 -23.89 -12.57
N LYS A 630 -9.95 -24.62 -11.46
CA LYS A 630 -11.21 -25.17 -10.95
C LYS A 630 -11.98 -24.06 -10.22
N ARG A 631 -13.19 -23.77 -10.70
CA ARG A 631 -14.18 -22.93 -10.02
C ARG A 631 -14.60 -23.61 -8.72
N GLU A 632 -14.02 -23.19 -7.61
CA GLU A 632 -14.57 -23.52 -6.28
C GLU A 632 -15.83 -22.68 -6.03
N GLU A 633 -16.93 -23.36 -5.73
CA GLU A 633 -18.29 -22.79 -5.64
C GLU A 633 -18.43 -21.69 -4.57
N LEU A 634 -17.60 -21.77 -3.53
CA LEU A 634 -17.52 -20.81 -2.42
C LEU A 634 -16.21 -19.99 -2.44
N GLY A 635 -15.36 -20.17 -3.47
CA GLY A 635 -14.05 -19.55 -3.54
C GLY A 635 -14.09 -18.18 -4.21
N LEU A 636 -14.01 -17.09 -3.42
CA LEU A 636 -14.09 -15.69 -3.86
C LEU A 636 -13.43 -15.42 -5.22
N PHE A 637 -12.13 -15.72 -5.36
CA PHE A 637 -11.36 -15.41 -6.56
C PHE A 637 -11.66 -16.34 -7.74
N SER A 638 -11.67 -17.67 -7.53
CA SER A 638 -11.97 -18.63 -8.59
C SER A 638 -13.40 -18.51 -9.12
N ARG A 639 -14.35 -18.12 -8.25
CA ARG A 639 -15.74 -17.82 -8.62
C ARG A 639 -15.82 -16.53 -9.43
N TRP A 640 -15.13 -15.46 -9.01
CA TRP A 640 -15.05 -14.23 -9.81
C TRP A 640 -14.40 -14.47 -11.18
N LEU A 641 -13.26 -15.18 -11.23
CA LEU A 641 -12.54 -15.45 -12.47
C LEU A 641 -13.37 -16.28 -13.46
N CYS A 642 -14.01 -17.35 -12.99
CA CYS A 642 -14.85 -18.21 -13.83
C CYS A 642 -16.19 -17.58 -14.19
N ASP A 643 -16.86 -16.88 -13.28
CA ASP A 643 -18.25 -16.43 -13.50
C ASP A 643 -18.37 -14.99 -14.00
N ARG A 644 -17.40 -14.12 -13.67
CA ARG A 644 -17.51 -12.65 -13.87
C ARG A 644 -16.35 -12.01 -14.65
N ALA A 645 -15.15 -12.56 -14.61
CA ALA A 645 -14.02 -11.96 -15.34
C ALA A 645 -14.15 -12.19 -16.86
N ASP A 646 -13.93 -11.12 -17.61
CA ASP A 646 -13.91 -11.02 -19.08
C ASP A 646 -12.74 -10.09 -19.51
N SER A 647 -12.79 -9.53 -20.73
CA SER A 647 -11.77 -8.61 -21.24
C SER A 647 -11.85 -7.17 -20.70
N GLU A 648 -12.86 -6.84 -19.90
CA GLU A 648 -12.91 -5.58 -19.12
C GLU A 648 -12.39 -5.78 -17.68
N ALA A 649 -12.10 -7.01 -17.24
CA ALA A 649 -11.66 -7.31 -15.88
C ALA A 649 -10.26 -6.73 -15.56
N LEU A 650 -10.16 -6.01 -14.44
CA LEU A 650 -8.91 -5.40 -13.98
C LEU A 650 -8.02 -6.42 -13.28
N MET A 651 -6.86 -6.71 -13.87
CA MET A 651 -5.93 -7.72 -13.40
C MET A 651 -4.46 -7.28 -13.48
N ARG A 652 -3.64 -7.88 -12.61
CA ARG A 652 -2.18 -7.90 -12.69
C ARG A 652 -1.69 -9.34 -12.60
N ILE A 653 -0.56 -9.66 -13.23
CA ILE A 653 0.11 -10.98 -13.12
C ILE A 653 1.60 -10.81 -12.87
N SER A 654 2.22 -11.78 -12.20
CA SER A 654 3.69 -11.81 -12.08
C SER A 654 4.33 -12.62 -13.21
N GLN A 655 5.64 -12.42 -13.37
CA GLN A 655 6.50 -13.39 -14.05
C GLN A 655 6.45 -14.77 -13.34
N PRO A 656 6.85 -15.87 -14.02
CA PRO A 656 6.77 -17.23 -13.46
C PRO A 656 7.70 -17.40 -12.26
N ARG A 657 7.21 -18.07 -11.21
CA ARG A 657 7.94 -18.26 -9.95
C ARG A 657 7.65 -19.62 -9.31
N GLY A 658 8.44 -19.95 -8.29
CA GLY A 658 8.32 -21.17 -7.50
C GLY A 658 9.34 -22.25 -7.84
N GLU A 659 9.62 -23.09 -6.85
CA GLU A 659 10.64 -24.16 -6.86
C GLU A 659 10.07 -25.55 -7.21
N PHE A 660 8.77 -25.65 -7.48
CA PHE A 660 8.11 -26.91 -7.86
C PHE A 660 8.32 -27.20 -9.36
N VAL A 661 9.57 -27.40 -9.75
CA VAL A 661 10.01 -27.47 -11.15
C VAL A 661 10.57 -28.84 -11.52
N LEU A 662 10.38 -29.23 -12.78
CA LEU A 662 11.10 -30.36 -13.39
C LEU A 662 12.37 -29.85 -14.07
N GLU A 663 13.52 -30.39 -13.67
CA GLU A 663 14.83 -30.04 -14.23
C GLU A 663 15.42 -31.26 -14.97
N ASP A 664 16.37 -31.95 -14.35
CA ASP A 664 17.08 -33.11 -14.92
C ASP A 664 16.62 -34.46 -14.32
N GLU A 665 15.54 -34.48 -13.53
CA GLU A 665 15.01 -35.72 -12.94
C GLU A 665 14.61 -36.77 -13.98
N GLN A 666 15.06 -38.02 -13.79
CA GLN A 666 14.67 -39.19 -14.58
C GLN A 666 14.97 -40.50 -13.82
N PRO A 667 14.02 -41.47 -13.76
CA PRO A 667 12.64 -41.41 -14.22
C PRO A 667 11.75 -40.51 -13.35
N VAL A 668 10.62 -40.06 -13.91
CA VAL A 668 9.65 -39.20 -13.19
C VAL A 668 8.31 -39.92 -13.04
N VAL A 669 7.74 -39.89 -11.84
CA VAL A 669 6.35 -40.26 -11.59
C VAL A 669 5.62 -39.06 -10.99
N PHE A 670 4.52 -38.64 -11.61
CA PHE A 670 3.69 -37.54 -11.15
C PHE A 670 2.36 -38.08 -10.62
N PHE A 671 2.02 -37.74 -9.38
CA PHE A 671 0.74 -38.06 -8.75
C PHE A 671 -0.14 -36.82 -8.68
N ALA A 672 -1.22 -36.78 -9.47
CA ALA A 672 -2.10 -35.64 -9.60
C ALA A 672 -3.47 -35.90 -8.95
N GLY A 673 -3.90 -34.97 -8.08
CA GLY A 673 -5.21 -34.99 -7.43
C GLY A 673 -6.13 -33.89 -7.97
N GLY A 674 -7.18 -34.28 -8.71
CA GLY A 674 -8.15 -33.33 -9.27
C GLY A 674 -7.48 -32.30 -10.19
N ILE A 675 -7.59 -31.01 -9.88
CA ILE A 675 -6.97 -29.92 -10.65
C ILE A 675 -5.44 -29.86 -10.53
N GLY A 676 -4.84 -30.55 -9.54
CA GLY A 676 -3.38 -30.67 -9.38
C GLY A 676 -2.65 -31.43 -10.50
N VAL A 677 -3.31 -31.63 -11.64
CA VAL A 677 -2.72 -32.12 -12.89
C VAL A 677 -2.04 -31.01 -13.68
N THR A 678 -2.32 -29.73 -13.41
CA THR A 678 -1.77 -28.60 -14.19
C THR A 678 -0.24 -28.57 -14.27
N PRO A 679 0.56 -28.86 -13.21
CA PRO A 679 2.01 -28.93 -13.34
C PRO A 679 2.44 -30.12 -14.21
N ALA A 680 1.75 -31.27 -14.10
CA ALA A 680 2.03 -32.45 -14.91
C ALA A 680 1.77 -32.21 -16.40
N ILE A 681 0.70 -31.49 -16.73
CA ILE A 681 0.38 -31.11 -18.11
C ILE A 681 1.46 -30.16 -18.67
N ALA A 682 1.87 -29.13 -17.92
CA ALA A 682 2.97 -28.25 -18.33
C ALA A 682 4.29 -29.02 -18.53
N MET A 683 4.61 -29.97 -17.63
CA MET A 683 5.77 -30.86 -17.75
C MET A 683 5.69 -31.75 -19.00
N MET A 684 4.60 -32.50 -19.19
CA MET A 684 4.43 -33.41 -20.33
C MET A 684 4.41 -32.66 -21.67
N ARG A 685 3.74 -31.49 -21.75
CA ARG A 685 3.77 -30.60 -22.92
C ARG A 685 5.19 -30.13 -23.23
N THR A 686 5.96 -29.74 -22.21
CA THR A 686 7.35 -29.29 -22.37
C THR A 686 8.27 -30.41 -22.84
N LEU A 687 8.17 -31.60 -22.24
CA LEU A 687 8.97 -32.77 -22.66
C LEU A 687 8.66 -33.17 -24.11
N ALA A 688 7.38 -33.19 -24.49
CA ALA A 688 6.95 -33.45 -25.87
C ALA A 688 7.49 -32.40 -26.86
N HIS A 689 7.36 -31.11 -26.52
CA HIS A 689 7.82 -29.99 -27.37
C HIS A 689 9.34 -30.00 -27.58
N ARG A 690 10.11 -30.26 -26.52
CA ARG A 690 11.58 -30.35 -26.57
C ARG A 690 12.10 -31.66 -27.19
N GLY A 691 11.22 -32.64 -27.45
CA GLY A 691 11.61 -33.98 -27.92
C GLY A 691 12.39 -34.80 -26.88
N ASP A 692 12.17 -34.52 -25.59
CA ASP A 692 12.88 -35.17 -24.48
C ASP A 692 12.46 -36.65 -24.37
N THR A 693 13.45 -37.54 -24.29
CA THR A 693 13.28 -38.99 -24.27
C THR A 693 13.13 -39.60 -22.86
N ARG A 694 13.15 -38.79 -21.79
CA ARG A 694 13.04 -39.30 -20.42
C ARG A 694 11.71 -39.99 -20.15
N SER A 695 11.72 -40.98 -19.26
CA SER A 695 10.50 -41.69 -18.85
C SER A 695 9.70 -40.85 -17.86
N PHE A 696 8.44 -40.55 -18.19
CA PHE A 696 7.50 -39.81 -17.34
C PHE A 696 6.17 -40.57 -17.25
N HIS A 697 5.68 -40.83 -16.03
CA HIS A 697 4.37 -41.44 -15.78
C HIS A 697 3.47 -40.53 -14.96
N LEU A 698 2.28 -40.21 -15.47
CA LEU A 698 1.23 -39.48 -14.74
C LEU A 698 0.17 -40.44 -14.18
N ASP A 699 0.06 -40.56 -12.85
CA ASP A 699 -1.12 -41.14 -12.21
C ASP A 699 -2.08 -40.03 -11.79
N TRP A 700 -3.20 -39.89 -12.50
CA TRP A 700 -4.19 -38.85 -12.26
C TRP A 700 -5.45 -39.44 -11.61
N SER A 701 -5.68 -39.05 -10.36
CA SER A 701 -6.86 -39.42 -9.57
C SER A 701 -7.87 -38.27 -9.54
N ALA A 702 -9.11 -38.56 -9.93
CA ALA A 702 -10.24 -37.63 -9.87
C ALA A 702 -11.51 -38.36 -9.38
N PRO A 703 -12.57 -37.65 -8.95
CA PRO A 703 -13.82 -38.29 -8.53
C PRO A 703 -14.48 -39.14 -9.62
N TYR A 704 -14.69 -38.59 -10.82
CA TYR A 704 -15.47 -39.22 -11.90
C TYR A 704 -14.70 -39.24 -13.25
N PRO A 705 -15.03 -40.15 -14.19
CA PRO A 705 -14.33 -40.24 -15.49
C PRO A 705 -14.39 -38.96 -16.33
N GLU A 706 -15.46 -38.18 -16.20
CA GLU A 706 -15.67 -36.92 -16.92
C GLU A 706 -14.91 -35.73 -16.30
N ASP A 707 -14.29 -35.88 -15.13
CA ASP A 707 -13.42 -34.84 -14.52
C ASP A 707 -12.02 -34.81 -15.16
N PHE A 708 -11.69 -35.79 -16.03
CA PHE A 708 -10.41 -35.90 -16.72
C PHE A 708 -10.36 -35.02 -17.98
N VAL A 709 -10.46 -33.70 -17.81
CA VAL A 709 -10.58 -32.72 -18.91
C VAL A 709 -9.46 -32.80 -19.96
N PHE A 710 -8.22 -33.14 -19.57
CA PHE A 710 -7.08 -33.30 -20.47
C PHE A 710 -6.96 -34.70 -21.10
N LYS A 711 -7.89 -35.62 -20.87
CA LYS A 711 -7.80 -37.02 -21.33
C LYS A 711 -7.47 -37.15 -22.82
N SER A 712 -8.21 -36.44 -23.68
CA SER A 712 -8.04 -36.52 -25.14
C SER A 712 -6.69 -35.99 -25.62
N GLU A 713 -6.08 -35.07 -24.87
CA GLU A 713 -4.74 -34.53 -25.12
C GLU A 713 -3.67 -35.53 -24.65
N LEU A 714 -3.83 -36.10 -23.46
CA LEU A 714 -2.96 -37.15 -22.93
C LEU A 714 -2.90 -38.37 -23.87
N GLU A 715 -4.04 -38.82 -24.39
CA GLU A 715 -4.12 -39.91 -25.38
C GLU A 715 -3.33 -39.59 -26.66
N GLN A 716 -3.30 -38.32 -27.10
CA GLN A 716 -2.52 -37.88 -28.26
C GLN A 716 -1.02 -37.79 -27.94
N LEU A 717 -0.65 -37.17 -26.81
CA LEU A 717 0.74 -37.02 -26.36
C LEU A 717 1.44 -38.38 -26.22
N THR A 718 0.81 -39.37 -25.58
CA THR A 718 1.42 -40.70 -25.42
C THR A 718 1.41 -41.54 -26.71
N SER A 719 0.53 -41.20 -27.67
CA SER A 719 0.54 -41.83 -29.00
C SER A 719 1.69 -41.32 -29.87
N ALA A 720 2.16 -40.09 -29.64
CA ALA A 720 3.30 -39.49 -30.33
C ALA A 720 4.64 -39.73 -29.61
N HIS A 721 4.64 -39.78 -28.27
CA HIS A 721 5.84 -39.88 -27.43
C HIS A 721 5.77 -41.11 -26.48
N PRO A 722 6.28 -42.29 -26.90
CA PRO A 722 6.15 -43.53 -26.12
C PRO A 722 6.87 -43.56 -24.76
N ASN A 723 7.70 -42.55 -24.46
CA ASN A 723 8.34 -42.34 -23.15
C ASN A 723 7.45 -41.58 -22.16
N LEU A 724 6.36 -40.96 -22.64
CA LEU A 724 5.30 -40.37 -21.82
C LEU A 724 4.19 -41.41 -21.65
N THR A 725 3.70 -41.60 -20.42
CA THR A 725 2.61 -42.55 -20.10
C THR A 725 1.70 -41.99 -19.02
N PHE A 726 0.45 -42.48 -18.93
CA PHE A 726 -0.47 -42.08 -17.86
C PHE A 726 -1.40 -43.23 -17.41
N THR A 727 -1.97 -43.05 -16.21
CA THR A 727 -3.05 -43.85 -15.63
C THR A 727 -4.14 -42.91 -15.12
N LEU A 728 -5.42 -43.18 -15.43
CA LEU A 728 -6.57 -42.41 -14.94
C LEU A 728 -7.37 -43.22 -13.91
N ARG A 729 -7.65 -42.63 -12.74
CA ARG A 729 -8.37 -43.31 -11.63
C ARG A 729 -9.62 -42.54 -11.21
N ALA A 730 -10.78 -42.97 -11.72
CA ALA A 730 -12.08 -42.44 -11.32
C ALA A 730 -12.47 -42.99 -9.93
N THR A 731 -12.06 -42.29 -8.86
CA THR A 731 -12.09 -42.74 -7.46
C THR A 731 -13.48 -42.99 -6.85
N ARG A 732 -14.58 -42.61 -7.55
CA ARG A 732 -15.96 -42.95 -7.19
C ARG A 732 -16.49 -44.24 -7.84
N SER A 733 -15.86 -44.75 -8.88
CA SER A 733 -16.33 -45.93 -9.65
C SER A 733 -15.27 -47.02 -9.87
N GLY A 734 -13.99 -46.71 -9.70
CA GLY A 734 -12.86 -47.65 -9.70
C GLY A 734 -12.07 -47.64 -8.39
N SER A 735 -10.95 -48.38 -8.37
CA SER A 735 -10.04 -48.39 -7.22
C SER A 735 -9.28 -47.07 -7.06
N ARG A 736 -9.04 -46.69 -5.80
CA ARG A 736 -8.12 -45.61 -5.43
C ARG A 736 -6.68 -46.15 -5.39
N LEU A 737 -5.70 -45.28 -5.28
CA LEU A 737 -4.35 -45.69 -4.85
C LEU A 737 -4.39 -46.13 -3.38
N ASP A 738 -3.58 -47.13 -3.07
CA ASP A 738 -3.25 -47.60 -1.72
C ASP A 738 -1.77 -48.03 -1.70
N THR A 739 -1.22 -48.26 -0.50
CA THR A 739 0.19 -48.68 -0.33
C THR A 739 0.56 -49.89 -1.19
N ALA A 740 -0.30 -50.90 -1.25
CA ALA A 740 -0.04 -52.11 -2.02
C ALA A 740 0.01 -51.83 -3.53
N THR A 741 -0.86 -50.96 -4.03
CA THR A 741 -0.88 -50.53 -5.44
C THR A 741 0.36 -49.70 -5.77
N VAL A 742 0.74 -48.75 -4.91
CA VAL A 742 1.95 -47.93 -5.11
C VAL A 742 3.21 -48.79 -5.07
N GLN A 743 3.33 -49.70 -4.09
CA GLN A 743 4.51 -50.57 -3.95
C GLN A 743 4.66 -51.61 -5.07
N ASN A 744 3.56 -52.02 -5.72
CA ASN A 744 3.60 -52.96 -6.86
C ASN A 744 3.75 -52.27 -8.23
N LEU A 745 3.19 -51.07 -8.42
CA LEU A 745 3.21 -50.37 -9.72
C LEU A 745 4.33 -49.32 -9.83
N TYR A 746 4.70 -48.70 -8.71
CA TYR A 746 5.68 -47.62 -8.63
C TYR A 746 6.80 -47.94 -7.62
N PRO A 747 7.53 -49.08 -7.79
CA PRO A 747 8.65 -49.41 -6.94
C PRO A 747 9.77 -48.39 -7.09
N TYR A 748 10.34 -47.94 -5.96
CA TYR A 748 11.46 -47.01 -5.96
C TYR A 748 12.70 -47.61 -6.63
N SER A 749 13.36 -46.84 -7.51
CA SER A 749 14.70 -47.11 -8.02
C SER A 749 15.54 -45.85 -7.98
N ASP A 750 16.86 -46.01 -7.84
CA ASP A 750 17.79 -44.90 -7.63
C ASP A 750 17.73 -43.89 -8.79
N GLY A 751 17.71 -42.59 -8.46
CA GLY A 751 17.45 -41.48 -9.39
C GLY A 751 15.97 -41.20 -9.71
N THR A 752 15.01 -42.06 -9.35
CA THR A 752 13.58 -41.80 -9.62
C THR A 752 13.02 -40.74 -8.68
N VAL A 753 12.26 -39.77 -9.21
CA VAL A 753 11.62 -38.70 -8.42
C VAL A 753 10.10 -38.69 -8.58
N ALA A 754 9.42 -38.52 -7.44
CA ALA A 754 7.98 -38.40 -7.32
C ALA A 754 7.56 -36.93 -7.14
N PHE A 755 6.78 -36.42 -8.09
CA PHE A 755 6.09 -35.14 -7.95
C PHE A 755 4.66 -35.39 -7.47
N MET A 756 4.14 -34.58 -6.55
CA MET A 756 2.74 -34.63 -6.14
C MET A 756 2.12 -33.24 -6.09
N CYS A 757 0.90 -33.11 -6.62
CA CYS A 757 0.10 -31.89 -6.53
C CYS A 757 -1.39 -32.24 -6.47
N GLY A 758 -2.14 -31.54 -5.62
CA GLY A 758 -3.57 -31.73 -5.42
C GLY A 758 -4.06 -31.23 -4.05
N PRO A 759 -5.31 -31.51 -3.67
CA PRO A 759 -5.83 -31.19 -2.34
C PRO A 759 -4.97 -31.82 -1.23
N GLN A 760 -4.82 -31.13 -0.08
CA GLN A 760 -3.98 -31.60 1.01
C GLN A 760 -4.21 -33.08 1.41
N PRO A 761 -5.45 -33.60 1.54
CA PRO A 761 -5.67 -35.01 1.88
C PRO A 761 -5.14 -36.01 0.84
N PHE A 762 -5.02 -35.60 -0.43
CA PHE A 762 -4.41 -36.42 -1.48
C PHE A 762 -2.88 -36.40 -1.39
N MET A 763 -2.27 -35.22 -1.20
CA MET A 763 -0.80 -35.12 -1.06
C MET A 763 -0.30 -35.83 0.20
N ASP A 764 -1.01 -35.66 1.32
CA ASP A 764 -0.75 -36.38 2.58
C ASP A 764 -0.73 -37.90 2.34
N ALA A 765 -1.82 -38.45 1.80
CA ALA A 765 -1.95 -39.90 1.56
C ALA A 765 -0.91 -40.42 0.55
N MET A 766 -0.58 -39.66 -0.49
CA MET A 766 0.45 -40.06 -1.45
C MET A 766 1.85 -40.07 -0.85
N ARG A 767 2.19 -39.12 0.03
CA ARG A 767 3.45 -39.13 0.79
C ARG A 767 3.53 -40.38 1.68
N ASP A 768 2.46 -40.70 2.40
CA ASP A 768 2.39 -41.89 3.26
C ASP A 768 2.60 -43.19 2.45
N TYR A 769 1.96 -43.31 1.27
CA TYR A 769 2.11 -44.49 0.40
C TYR A 769 3.52 -44.62 -0.19
N LEU A 770 4.14 -43.51 -0.61
CA LEU A 770 5.50 -43.51 -1.18
C LEU A 770 6.56 -43.85 -0.12
N GLN A 771 6.45 -43.29 1.08
CA GLN A 771 7.34 -43.63 2.20
C GLN A 771 7.21 -45.12 2.59
N GLN A 772 5.98 -45.65 2.65
CA GLN A 772 5.76 -47.09 2.89
C GLN A 772 6.27 -47.97 1.73
N ALA A 773 6.23 -47.49 0.49
CA ALA A 773 6.86 -48.10 -0.68
C ALA A 773 8.40 -47.89 -0.74
N SER A 774 9.03 -47.37 0.33
CA SER A 774 10.48 -47.19 0.49
C SER A 774 11.13 -46.16 -0.45
N TRP A 775 10.36 -45.16 -0.90
CA TRP A 775 10.92 -43.97 -1.55
C TRP A 775 11.69 -43.09 -0.55
N GLN A 776 12.76 -42.43 -0.99
CA GLN A 776 13.47 -41.46 -0.17
C GLN A 776 12.74 -40.11 -0.15
N ASP A 777 12.70 -39.43 0.99
CA ASP A 777 11.98 -38.16 1.14
C ASP A 777 12.59 -37.01 0.30
N SER A 778 13.89 -37.11 0.00
CA SER A 778 14.61 -36.25 -0.96
C SER A 778 14.14 -36.39 -2.41
N ALA A 779 13.44 -37.48 -2.73
CA ALA A 779 12.88 -37.77 -4.04
C ALA A 779 11.37 -37.42 -4.14
N ILE A 780 10.85 -36.56 -3.25
CA ILE A 780 9.42 -36.19 -3.17
C ILE A 780 9.24 -34.66 -3.15
N ARG A 781 8.46 -34.07 -4.07
CA ARG A 781 8.23 -32.60 -4.24
C ARG A 781 6.75 -32.17 -3.99
N GLN A 782 6.44 -30.95 -3.48
CA GLN A 782 5.06 -30.46 -3.12
C GLN A 782 4.90 -28.89 -3.03
N GLU A 783 3.67 -28.31 -2.85
CA GLU A 783 3.34 -26.84 -2.93
C GLU A 783 2.13 -26.32 -2.01
N LEU A 784 2.05 -25.02 -1.57
CA LEU A 784 1.09 -24.44 -0.51
C LEU A 784 0.83 -22.86 -0.50
N PHE A 785 -0.33 -22.30 -0.01
CA PHE A 785 -0.67 -20.80 0.07
C PHE A 785 -1.80 -20.29 1.11
N SER A 786 -1.85 -18.99 1.59
CA SER A 786 -3.05 -18.15 2.08
C SER A 786 -2.75 -16.85 2.97
N SER A 787 -3.71 -15.90 3.25
CA SER A 787 -3.59 -14.53 3.95
C SER A 787 -4.95 -13.92 4.50
N LYS A 788 -5.24 -12.72 5.16
CA LYS A 788 -4.60 -11.46 5.75
C LYS A 788 -5.54 -10.65 6.79
N LEU A 789 -5.34 -9.32 7.13
CA LEU A 789 -6.22 -8.32 7.88
C LEU A 789 -5.61 -6.87 8.01
N ASP A 790 -6.24 -5.97 8.81
CA ASP A 790 -6.26 -4.47 8.90
C ASP A 790 -6.69 -4.02 10.37
N GLU A 791 -6.80 -2.76 10.89
CA GLU A 791 -6.19 -1.38 10.72
C GLU A 791 -6.21 -0.52 12.07
N GLU A 792 -6.73 0.74 12.19
CA GLU A 792 -6.21 1.82 13.13
C GLU A 792 -7.03 2.33 14.37
N GLY A 793 -7.75 1.50 15.11
CA GLY A 793 -7.48 1.38 16.56
C GLY A 793 -7.83 2.46 17.66
N LYS A 794 -8.79 3.40 17.59
CA LYS A 794 -9.34 4.12 18.81
C LYS A 794 -10.73 4.82 18.78
N ALA A 795 -11.53 4.65 19.85
CA ALA A 795 -12.64 5.56 20.28
C ALA A 795 -13.04 5.36 21.77
N LYS A 796 -13.88 6.25 22.34
CA LYS A 796 -14.63 6.14 23.64
C LYS A 796 -15.51 7.41 23.89
N THR A 797 -16.35 7.51 24.93
CA THR A 797 -17.75 7.01 25.14
C THR A 797 -18.41 7.84 26.30
N PRO A 798 -19.45 7.43 27.07
CA PRO A 798 -20.85 7.10 26.73
C PRO A 798 -21.93 7.82 27.59
N VAL A 799 -23.23 7.68 27.23
CA VAL A 799 -24.38 7.66 28.18
C VAL A 799 -25.39 6.57 27.73
N ARG A 800 -26.08 5.90 28.67
CA ARG A 800 -26.98 4.76 28.40
C ARG A 800 -28.23 5.11 27.58
N GLN A 801 -28.54 4.26 26.60
CA GLN A 801 -29.80 4.21 25.82
C GLN A 801 -30.21 2.74 25.56
N ILE A 802 -31.22 2.51 24.71
CA ILE A 802 -31.55 1.21 24.11
C ILE A 802 -30.28 0.63 23.47
N ILE A 803 -30.04 -0.68 23.60
CA ILE A 803 -28.90 -1.33 22.93
C ILE A 803 -29.21 -1.40 21.43
N GLN A 804 -28.65 -0.43 20.70
CA GLN A 804 -28.47 -0.49 19.27
C GLN A 804 -27.00 -0.77 18.99
N LEU A 805 -26.73 -1.81 18.21
CA LEU A 805 -25.44 -1.99 17.55
C LEU A 805 -25.29 -0.95 16.43
N ALA A 806 -24.08 -0.86 15.86
CA ALA A 806 -23.84 -0.09 14.65
C ALA A 806 -24.91 -0.40 13.58
N GLY A 807 -25.45 0.64 12.93
CA GLY A 807 -26.59 0.51 12.02
C GLY A 807 -27.98 0.49 12.68
N GLY A 808 -28.08 0.70 14.00
CA GLY A 808 -29.36 0.90 14.70
C GLY A 808 -30.11 -0.40 15.06
N ILE A 809 -29.41 -1.52 15.14
CA ILE A 809 -29.99 -2.87 15.25
C ILE A 809 -30.10 -3.29 16.72
N THR A 810 -31.29 -3.71 17.16
CA THR A 810 -31.50 -4.33 18.47
C THR A 810 -31.18 -5.83 18.40
N PRO A 811 -30.14 -6.34 19.08
CA PRO A 811 -29.82 -7.77 19.07
C PRO A 811 -30.83 -8.58 19.88
N ILE A 812 -30.83 -9.91 19.68
CA ILE A 812 -31.58 -10.85 20.52
C ILE A 812 -30.72 -11.23 21.73
N GLU A 813 -31.34 -11.26 22.91
CA GLU A 813 -30.67 -11.60 24.19
C GLU A 813 -31.20 -12.93 24.75
N GLN A 814 -30.39 -13.60 25.57
CA GLN A 814 -30.75 -14.85 26.25
C GLN A 814 -30.26 -14.82 27.72
N ASP A 815 -31.07 -15.33 28.65
CA ASP A 815 -30.74 -15.32 30.08
C ASP A 815 -29.84 -16.51 30.50
N SER A 816 -29.81 -17.59 29.71
CA SER A 816 -29.13 -18.84 30.03
C SER A 816 -27.84 -19.06 29.24
N ILE A 817 -26.80 -19.53 29.93
CA ILE A 817 -25.55 -20.03 29.32
C ILE A 817 -25.71 -21.41 28.65
N TYR A 818 -26.82 -22.10 28.89
CA TYR A 818 -27.19 -23.34 28.20
C TYR A 818 -28.08 -23.00 27.00
N VAL A 819 -28.09 -23.86 25.99
CA VAL A 819 -28.98 -23.70 24.83
C VAL A 819 -30.45 -23.84 25.27
N GLU A 820 -31.29 -22.92 24.82
CA GLU A 820 -32.74 -22.88 25.11
C GLU A 820 -33.55 -23.02 23.81
N PRO A 821 -34.84 -23.40 23.85
CA PRO A 821 -35.65 -23.49 22.65
C PRO A 821 -35.79 -22.13 21.93
N ILE A 822 -35.67 -22.14 20.60
CA ILE A 822 -35.87 -20.95 19.75
C ILE A 822 -37.26 -20.36 19.98
N ALA A 823 -37.32 -19.05 20.24
CA ALA A 823 -38.56 -18.36 20.59
C ALA A 823 -39.33 -17.92 19.33
N SER A 824 -38.62 -17.47 18.30
CA SER A 824 -39.21 -17.07 17.03
C SER A 824 -38.18 -17.08 15.91
N VAL A 825 -38.15 -18.14 15.09
CA VAL A 825 -37.26 -18.26 13.93
C VAL A 825 -37.37 -17.02 13.04
N MET A 826 -38.59 -16.52 12.82
CA MET A 826 -38.86 -15.31 12.02
C MET A 826 -38.15 -14.07 12.58
N GLN A 827 -38.27 -13.80 13.88
CA GLN A 827 -37.70 -12.60 14.50
C GLN A 827 -36.17 -12.71 14.63
N GLU A 828 -35.67 -13.88 14.99
CA GLU A 828 -34.24 -14.12 15.17
C GLU A 828 -33.52 -14.09 13.80
N ALA A 829 -34.15 -14.58 12.73
CA ALA A 829 -33.68 -14.45 11.35
C ALA A 829 -33.67 -12.99 10.86
N GLU A 830 -34.75 -12.22 11.08
CA GLU A 830 -34.80 -10.81 10.64
C GLU A 830 -33.67 -9.99 11.26
N VAL A 831 -33.46 -10.12 12.58
CA VAL A 831 -32.40 -9.41 13.30
C VAL A 831 -31.02 -9.87 12.83
N PHE A 832 -30.78 -11.19 12.72
CA PHE A 832 -29.50 -11.72 12.30
C PHE A 832 -29.13 -11.31 10.87
N LEU A 833 -30.04 -11.49 9.90
CA LEU A 833 -29.78 -11.16 8.50
C LEU A 833 -29.59 -9.65 8.32
N LYS A 834 -30.36 -8.83 9.02
CA LYS A 834 -30.18 -7.37 9.01
C LYS A 834 -28.81 -6.97 9.54
N GLN A 835 -28.30 -7.64 10.58
CA GLN A 835 -26.95 -7.42 11.10
C GLN A 835 -25.87 -7.92 10.13
N CYS A 836 -26.05 -9.13 9.58
CA CYS A 836 -25.16 -9.75 8.61
C CYS A 836 -24.92 -8.88 7.37
N TYR A 837 -25.99 -8.34 6.78
CA TYR A 837 -25.87 -7.52 5.57
C TYR A 837 -25.43 -6.08 5.86
N LEU A 838 -25.85 -5.46 6.97
CA LEU A 838 -25.43 -4.09 7.30
C LEU A 838 -23.99 -4.00 7.83
N GLU A 839 -23.52 -4.93 8.66
CA GLU A 839 -22.10 -4.94 9.11
C GLU A 839 -21.12 -5.37 8.00
N GLN A 840 -21.61 -5.86 6.85
CA GLN A 840 -20.80 -6.15 5.65
C GLN A 840 -20.95 -5.09 4.53
N GLY A 841 -21.69 -4.00 4.76
CA GLY A 841 -21.88 -2.93 3.77
C GLY A 841 -22.86 -3.24 2.62
N LEU A 842 -23.58 -4.35 2.68
CA LEU A 842 -24.47 -4.88 1.63
C LEU A 842 -25.96 -4.65 1.95
N GLY A 843 -26.30 -3.41 2.36
CA GLY A 843 -27.62 -3.08 2.93
C GLY A 843 -28.78 -3.27 1.96
N GLU A 844 -28.54 -3.15 0.66
CA GLU A 844 -29.47 -3.41 -0.43
C GLU A 844 -29.80 -4.90 -0.61
N VAL A 845 -28.89 -5.81 -0.27
CA VAL A 845 -29.10 -7.27 -0.36
C VAL A 845 -30.02 -7.79 0.75
N PHE A 846 -30.09 -7.10 1.90
CA PHE A 846 -30.94 -7.50 3.03
C PHE A 846 -32.41 -7.70 2.63
N MET A 847 -33.02 -6.74 1.94
CA MET A 847 -34.48 -6.75 1.74
C MET A 847 -34.95 -7.85 0.75
N PRO A 848 -34.27 -8.12 -0.38
CA PRO A 848 -34.53 -9.30 -1.21
C PRO A 848 -34.32 -10.63 -0.46
N ARG A 849 -33.18 -10.80 0.23
CA ARG A 849 -32.88 -12.02 0.99
C ARG A 849 -33.86 -12.26 2.14
N TRP A 850 -34.32 -11.19 2.79
CA TRP A 850 -35.33 -11.27 3.84
C TRP A 850 -36.70 -11.72 3.30
N GLN A 851 -37.10 -11.31 2.11
CA GLN A 851 -38.33 -11.81 1.47
C GLN A 851 -38.24 -13.31 1.14
N GLU A 852 -37.10 -13.78 0.65
CA GLU A 852 -36.82 -15.19 0.40
C GLU A 852 -36.90 -16.02 1.70
N VAL A 853 -36.13 -15.62 2.72
CA VAL A 853 -36.07 -16.32 4.01
C VAL A 853 -37.43 -16.31 4.71
N LYS A 854 -38.14 -15.19 4.71
CA LYS A 854 -39.50 -15.12 5.24
C LYS A 854 -40.43 -16.11 4.54
N ALA A 855 -40.40 -16.18 3.21
CA ALA A 855 -41.22 -17.13 2.45
C ALA A 855 -40.86 -18.60 2.76
N ALA A 856 -39.58 -18.90 2.96
CA ALA A 856 -39.12 -20.22 3.39
C ALA A 856 -39.65 -20.59 4.79
N ILE A 857 -39.60 -19.65 5.76
CA ILE A 857 -40.13 -19.84 7.12
C ILE A 857 -41.65 -20.00 7.09
N GLU A 858 -42.38 -19.20 6.30
CA GLU A 858 -43.84 -19.31 6.14
C GLU A 858 -44.28 -20.64 5.49
N GLN A 859 -43.44 -21.27 4.66
CA GLN A 859 -43.74 -22.55 4.00
C GLN A 859 -43.28 -23.79 4.77
N THR A 860 -42.13 -23.71 5.46
CA THR A 860 -41.44 -24.88 6.03
C THR A 860 -41.25 -24.82 7.55
N GLY A 861 -41.49 -23.67 8.17
CA GLY A 861 -41.17 -23.39 9.57
C GLY A 861 -39.69 -23.07 9.85
N THR A 862 -38.82 -23.09 8.83
CA THR A 862 -37.38 -22.88 8.94
C THR A 862 -36.79 -22.23 7.68
N TYR A 863 -35.48 -22.04 7.64
CA TYR A 863 -34.73 -21.62 6.44
C TYR A 863 -33.30 -22.16 6.49
N GLU A 864 -32.57 -22.04 5.38
CA GLU A 864 -31.15 -22.39 5.33
C GLU A 864 -30.28 -21.15 5.16
N HIS A 865 -29.24 -21.08 6.00
CA HIS A 865 -28.19 -20.06 5.88
C HIS A 865 -27.30 -20.31 4.66
N THR A 866 -26.90 -19.24 3.98
CA THR A 866 -25.81 -19.28 3.00
C THR A 866 -24.47 -19.56 3.69
N TYR A 867 -23.44 -19.89 2.89
CA TYR A 867 -22.09 -20.03 3.44
C TYR A 867 -21.56 -18.72 4.02
N ASP A 868 -21.84 -17.58 3.36
CA ASP A 868 -21.36 -16.27 3.79
C ASP A 868 -22.09 -15.80 5.07
N GLU A 869 -23.39 -16.11 5.21
CA GLU A 869 -24.15 -15.95 6.46
C GLU A 869 -23.55 -16.79 7.59
N LEU A 870 -23.15 -18.05 7.35
CA LEU A 870 -22.46 -18.88 8.34
C LEU A 870 -21.06 -18.36 8.67
N ALA A 871 -20.30 -17.90 7.68
CA ALA A 871 -18.95 -17.39 7.86
C ALA A 871 -18.96 -16.10 8.68
N TYR A 872 -19.93 -15.22 8.46
CA TYR A 872 -20.19 -14.05 9.30
C TYR A 872 -20.69 -14.46 10.69
N GLY A 873 -21.75 -15.27 10.77
CA GLY A 873 -22.45 -15.58 12.02
C GLY A 873 -21.65 -16.41 13.02
N THR A 874 -20.79 -17.32 12.56
CA THR A 874 -19.83 -18.05 13.42
C THR A 874 -18.77 -17.12 14.01
N LYS A 875 -18.22 -16.20 13.21
CA LYS A 875 -17.28 -15.17 13.66
C LYS A 875 -17.97 -14.25 14.68
N LEU A 876 -19.19 -13.81 14.40
CA LEU A 876 -20.01 -13.01 15.32
C LEU A 876 -20.31 -13.75 16.63
N ALA A 877 -20.59 -15.06 16.60
CA ALA A 877 -20.78 -15.85 17.81
C ALA A 877 -19.52 -15.91 18.70
N TRP A 878 -18.32 -16.00 18.10
CA TRP A 878 -17.07 -15.90 18.86
C TRP A 878 -16.87 -14.48 19.43
N ARG A 879 -17.11 -13.43 18.65
CA ARG A 879 -17.10 -12.02 19.09
C ARG A 879 -18.08 -11.77 20.26
N ASN A 880 -19.25 -12.38 20.23
CA ASN A 880 -20.25 -12.33 21.31
C ASN A 880 -19.95 -13.28 22.50
N SER A 881 -18.89 -14.09 22.46
CA SER A 881 -18.61 -15.10 23.51
C SER A 881 -18.08 -14.48 24.80
N ASN A 882 -18.97 -14.13 25.74
CA ASN A 882 -18.66 -13.45 27.02
C ASN A 882 -17.56 -14.08 27.88
N ARG A 883 -17.25 -15.37 27.70
CA ARG A 883 -16.25 -16.14 28.47
C ARG A 883 -14.90 -16.29 27.76
N CYS A 884 -14.75 -15.75 26.56
CA CYS A 884 -13.52 -15.88 25.78
C CYS A 884 -12.66 -14.61 25.86
N LEU A 885 -11.41 -14.78 26.32
CA LEU A 885 -10.35 -13.76 26.20
C LEU A 885 -9.76 -13.68 24.78
N GLY A 886 -9.74 -14.79 24.04
CA GLY A 886 -9.22 -14.87 22.66
C GLY A 886 -10.04 -14.14 21.60
N ARG A 887 -10.99 -13.28 21.98
CA ARG A 887 -11.91 -12.62 21.04
C ARG A 887 -11.24 -11.69 20.04
N ASN A 888 -10.03 -11.17 20.32
CA ASN A 888 -9.27 -10.39 19.33
C ASN A 888 -8.95 -11.17 18.03
N PHE A 889 -9.03 -12.50 18.07
CA PHE A 889 -8.76 -13.35 16.92
C PHE A 889 -10.04 -13.73 16.14
N TRP A 890 -11.21 -13.16 16.47
CA TRP A 890 -12.53 -13.59 15.97
C TRP A 890 -12.65 -13.67 14.44
N GLN A 891 -12.14 -12.67 13.71
CA GLN A 891 -12.15 -12.63 12.24
C GLN A 891 -11.33 -13.74 11.57
N SER A 892 -10.32 -14.30 12.26
CA SER A 892 -9.41 -15.33 11.73
C SER A 892 -10.02 -16.74 11.68
N LEU A 893 -11.22 -16.94 12.24
CA LEU A 893 -11.87 -18.24 12.33
C LEU A 893 -12.07 -18.89 10.96
N GLN A 894 -11.59 -20.12 10.81
CA GLN A 894 -11.73 -20.92 9.58
C GLN A 894 -13.00 -21.77 9.65
N LEU A 895 -13.97 -21.52 8.75
CA LEU A 895 -15.23 -22.26 8.69
C LEU A 895 -15.07 -23.56 7.87
N ARG A 896 -15.47 -24.68 8.46
CA ARG A 896 -15.78 -25.95 7.77
C ARG A 896 -17.29 -26.17 7.79
N ASP A 897 -17.98 -25.78 6.71
CA ASP A 897 -19.41 -26.06 6.53
C ASP A 897 -19.62 -27.51 6.11
N LEU A 898 -20.09 -28.33 7.05
CA LEU A 898 -20.25 -29.77 6.93
C LEU A 898 -21.68 -30.18 7.35
N ARG A 899 -22.66 -29.31 7.09
CA ARG A 899 -24.11 -29.55 7.32
C ARG A 899 -24.68 -30.75 6.57
N HIS A 900 -23.97 -31.23 5.55
CA HIS A 900 -24.39 -32.32 4.66
C HIS A 900 -24.10 -33.73 5.20
N LEU A 901 -23.24 -33.89 6.20
CA LEU A 901 -22.88 -35.21 6.77
C LEU A 901 -24.09 -35.86 7.48
N GLN A 902 -24.23 -37.18 7.36
CA GLN A 902 -25.43 -37.91 7.83
C GLN A 902 -25.14 -39.00 8.88
N THR A 903 -23.89 -39.46 9.01
CA THR A 903 -23.50 -40.61 9.86
C THR A 903 -22.44 -40.26 10.90
N GLU A 904 -22.41 -40.98 12.02
CA GLU A 904 -21.38 -40.77 13.06
C GLU A 904 -19.96 -41.02 12.52
N GLU A 905 -19.80 -41.97 11.60
CA GLU A 905 -18.53 -42.31 10.95
C GLU A 905 -17.99 -41.15 10.10
N GLU A 906 -18.84 -40.51 9.30
CA GLU A 906 -18.50 -39.32 8.51
C GLU A 906 -18.12 -38.14 9.41
N ILE A 907 -18.88 -37.94 10.50
CA ILE A 907 -18.62 -36.89 11.48
C ILE A 907 -17.29 -37.16 12.17
N PHE A 908 -17.01 -38.39 12.63
CA PHE A 908 -15.75 -38.75 13.25
C PHE A 908 -14.54 -38.45 12.34
N GLN A 909 -14.59 -38.90 11.09
CA GLN A 909 -13.54 -38.62 10.10
C GLN A 909 -13.33 -37.11 9.91
N THR A 910 -14.42 -36.35 9.88
CA THR A 910 -14.41 -34.88 9.86
C THR A 910 -13.76 -34.25 11.09
N LEU A 911 -13.95 -34.81 12.29
CA LEU A 911 -13.31 -34.30 13.52
C LEU A 911 -11.82 -34.67 13.57
N VAL A 912 -11.43 -35.83 13.06
CA VAL A 912 -10.02 -36.19 12.81
C VAL A 912 -9.34 -35.17 11.88
N GLU A 913 -9.98 -34.83 10.77
CA GLU A 913 -9.47 -33.79 9.86
C GLU A 913 -9.46 -32.39 10.49
N HIS A 914 -10.43 -32.06 11.34
CA HIS A 914 -10.44 -30.81 12.11
C HIS A 914 -9.21 -30.75 13.03
N ILE A 915 -8.92 -31.81 13.79
CA ILE A 915 -7.73 -31.89 14.66
C ILE A 915 -6.46 -31.71 13.83
N LYS A 916 -6.31 -32.43 12.71
CA LYS A 916 -5.11 -32.32 11.85
C LYS A 916 -4.94 -30.90 11.28
N PHE A 917 -5.99 -30.34 10.68
CA PHE A 917 -5.98 -28.99 10.09
C PHE A 917 -5.70 -27.89 11.13
N ALA A 918 -6.33 -27.98 12.29
CA ALA A 918 -6.21 -26.97 13.34
C ALA A 918 -4.86 -27.05 14.08
N THR A 919 -4.29 -28.26 14.23
CA THR A 919 -2.99 -28.48 14.90
C THR A 919 -1.83 -27.92 14.09
N ASN A 920 -1.82 -28.09 12.75
CA ASN A 920 -0.90 -27.39 11.84
C ASN A 920 0.58 -27.40 12.29
N ASN A 921 1.10 -28.58 12.66
CA ASN A 921 2.47 -28.79 13.16
C ASN A 921 2.87 -27.87 14.35
N GLY A 922 1.90 -27.45 15.16
CA GLY A 922 2.09 -26.57 16.33
C GLY A 922 1.64 -25.12 16.08
N ASN A 923 1.57 -24.66 14.83
CA ASN A 923 1.12 -23.30 14.50
C ASN A 923 -0.41 -23.21 14.44
N LEU A 924 -1.04 -23.31 15.61
CA LEU A 924 -2.47 -23.55 15.77
C LEU A 924 -3.37 -22.55 15.02
N ARG A 925 -4.30 -23.08 14.22
CA ARG A 925 -5.31 -22.33 13.43
C ARG A 925 -6.66 -22.41 14.13
N SER A 926 -7.30 -21.27 14.43
CA SER A 926 -8.67 -21.26 14.96
C SER A 926 -9.66 -21.73 13.91
N THR A 927 -10.34 -22.85 14.16
CA THR A 927 -11.22 -23.54 13.20
C THR A 927 -12.57 -23.83 13.84
N ILE A 928 -13.64 -23.82 13.05
CA ILE A 928 -14.99 -24.23 13.45
C ILE A 928 -15.56 -25.23 12.43
N THR A 929 -16.22 -26.27 12.92
CA THR A 929 -16.99 -27.20 12.09
C THR A 929 -18.47 -27.05 12.40
N ILE A 930 -19.26 -26.77 11.37
CA ILE A 930 -20.72 -26.68 11.46
C ILE A 930 -21.32 -27.97 10.93
N LEU A 931 -22.01 -28.70 11.80
CA LEU A 931 -22.69 -29.96 11.47
C LEU A 931 -24.20 -29.73 11.23
N SER A 932 -24.90 -30.77 10.77
CA SER A 932 -26.30 -30.66 10.39
C SER A 932 -27.20 -30.30 11.60
N PRO A 933 -28.01 -29.23 11.54
CA PRO A 933 -28.94 -28.88 12.62
C PRO A 933 -30.09 -29.89 12.73
N ASN A 934 -30.48 -30.48 11.60
CA ASN A 934 -31.66 -31.34 11.46
C ASN A 934 -31.51 -32.73 12.12
N LEU A 935 -30.26 -33.14 12.40
CA LEU A 935 -29.93 -34.50 12.86
C LEU A 935 -29.75 -34.62 14.38
N LYS A 936 -29.91 -33.54 15.15
CA LYS A 936 -29.65 -33.51 16.62
C LYS A 936 -28.29 -34.12 17.01
N ILE A 937 -27.23 -33.81 16.26
CA ILE A 937 -25.91 -34.40 16.49
C ILE A 937 -25.37 -33.99 17.87
N ARG A 938 -24.85 -34.95 18.63
CA ARG A 938 -24.16 -34.74 19.91
C ARG A 938 -22.78 -35.38 19.88
N VAL A 939 -21.74 -34.56 20.05
CA VAL A 939 -20.44 -35.05 20.55
C VAL A 939 -20.50 -34.99 22.07
N TRP A 940 -20.25 -36.12 22.73
CA TRP A 940 -20.34 -36.27 24.19
C TRP A 940 -19.11 -35.69 24.90
N ASN A 941 -17.97 -35.63 24.22
CA ASN A 941 -16.72 -35.10 24.76
C ASN A 941 -16.80 -33.58 24.91
N GLY A 942 -16.38 -33.04 26.08
CA GLY A 942 -16.31 -31.59 26.30
C GLY A 942 -15.29 -30.88 25.42
N LEU A 943 -14.08 -31.44 25.34
CA LEU A 943 -13.09 -31.15 24.29
C LEU A 943 -12.83 -32.42 23.47
N MET A 944 -12.46 -32.28 22.20
CA MET A 944 -12.08 -33.42 21.35
C MET A 944 -10.93 -34.23 21.96
N LEU A 945 -9.90 -33.52 22.45
CA LEU A 945 -8.73 -34.10 23.11
C LEU A 945 -8.86 -33.97 24.63
N ARG A 946 -9.01 -35.11 25.31
CA ARG A 946 -9.03 -35.24 26.77
C ARG A 946 -8.28 -36.50 27.20
N TYR A 947 -7.60 -36.43 28.34
CA TYR A 947 -7.05 -37.61 29.00
C TYR A 947 -8.11 -38.29 29.87
N ALA A 948 -8.08 -39.61 29.93
CA ALA A 948 -8.98 -40.41 30.76
C ALA A 948 -8.73 -40.22 32.26
N GLY A 949 -9.76 -40.50 33.06
CA GLY A 949 -9.70 -40.51 34.52
C GLY A 949 -10.16 -41.86 35.06
N TYR A 950 -9.22 -42.68 35.54
CA TYR A 950 -9.51 -44.03 36.04
C TYR A 950 -9.56 -44.05 37.57
N ARG A 951 -10.76 -44.24 38.12
CA ARG A 951 -10.96 -44.53 39.54
C ARG A 951 -10.31 -45.85 39.94
N GLN A 952 -9.44 -45.81 40.94
CA GLN A 952 -8.71 -46.96 41.46
C GLN A 952 -9.45 -47.60 42.65
N PRO A 953 -9.17 -48.88 42.99
CA PRO A 953 -9.79 -49.56 44.13
C PRO A 953 -9.49 -48.93 45.50
N ASP A 954 -8.42 -48.14 45.63
CA ASP A 954 -8.08 -47.39 46.85
C ASP A 954 -8.73 -45.99 46.90
N GLY A 955 -9.61 -45.67 45.95
CA GLY A 955 -10.32 -44.40 45.85
C GLY A 955 -9.57 -43.28 45.13
N LYS A 956 -8.27 -43.45 44.84
CA LYS A 956 -7.50 -42.47 44.06
C LYS A 956 -7.93 -42.47 42.59
N ILE A 957 -7.55 -41.44 41.85
CA ILE A 957 -7.70 -41.36 40.39
C ILE A 957 -6.32 -41.48 39.73
N LEU A 958 -6.25 -42.23 38.64
CA LEU A 958 -5.12 -42.24 37.70
C LEU A 958 -5.55 -41.48 36.44
N GLY A 959 -4.78 -40.47 36.04
CA GLY A 959 -5.12 -39.59 34.91
C GLY A 959 -5.86 -38.32 35.37
N ASP A 960 -6.79 -37.82 34.55
CA ASP A 960 -7.50 -36.56 34.77
C ASP A 960 -8.85 -36.77 35.50
N PRO A 961 -9.01 -36.36 36.77
CA PRO A 961 -10.25 -36.59 37.53
C PRO A 961 -11.48 -35.91 36.96
N ALA A 962 -11.34 -34.80 36.22
CA ALA A 962 -12.47 -34.11 35.60
C ALA A 962 -13.17 -34.97 34.52
N ASN A 963 -12.47 -35.94 33.93
CA ASN A 963 -13.01 -36.77 32.85
C ASN A 963 -13.46 -38.17 33.34
N VAL A 964 -13.55 -38.41 34.66
CA VAL A 964 -13.87 -39.75 35.21
C VAL A 964 -15.26 -40.23 34.78
N GLU A 965 -16.30 -39.40 34.81
CA GLU A 965 -17.64 -39.82 34.38
C GLU A 965 -17.66 -40.24 32.90
N LEU A 966 -17.07 -39.42 32.02
CA LEU A 966 -16.96 -39.70 30.58
C LEU A 966 -16.11 -40.97 30.32
N THR A 967 -15.05 -41.17 31.10
CA THR A 967 -14.23 -42.40 31.08
C THR A 967 -15.07 -43.61 31.48
N GLU A 968 -15.87 -43.51 32.55
CA GLU A 968 -16.79 -44.56 32.98
C GLU A 968 -17.87 -44.85 31.93
N GLN A 969 -18.34 -43.86 31.13
CA GLN A 969 -19.22 -44.14 29.97
C GLN A 969 -18.48 -44.84 28.82
N ALA A 970 -17.29 -44.36 28.42
CA ALA A 970 -16.49 -44.98 27.36
C ALA A 970 -16.21 -46.47 27.64
N LEU A 971 -15.86 -46.79 28.90
CA LEU A 971 -15.66 -48.17 29.35
C LEU A 971 -16.94 -49.03 29.27
N LYS A 972 -18.13 -48.46 29.52
CA LYS A 972 -19.43 -49.17 29.37
C LYS A 972 -19.76 -49.47 27.92
N PHE A 973 -19.40 -48.57 26.99
CA PHE A 973 -19.56 -48.79 25.55
C PHE A 973 -18.48 -49.71 24.94
N GLY A 974 -17.59 -50.27 25.77
CA GLY A 974 -16.61 -51.29 25.35
C GLY A 974 -15.24 -50.76 24.94
N TRP A 975 -14.97 -49.46 25.09
CA TRP A 975 -13.60 -48.95 24.93
C TRP A 975 -12.67 -49.57 25.99
N THR A 976 -11.47 -49.98 25.57
CA THR A 976 -10.47 -50.59 26.47
C THR A 976 -9.06 -50.16 26.09
N LYS A 977 -8.13 -50.22 27.05
CA LYS A 977 -6.69 -49.99 26.86
C LYS A 977 -5.92 -51.15 27.51
N ALA A 978 -4.88 -51.64 26.82
CA ALA A 978 -4.07 -52.78 27.28
C ALA A 978 -3.26 -52.47 28.56
N SER A 979 -2.83 -51.22 28.73
CA SER A 979 -2.23 -50.68 29.94
C SER A 979 -2.80 -49.28 30.19
N ARG A 980 -3.15 -48.97 31.44
CA ARG A 980 -3.66 -47.64 31.82
C ARG A 980 -2.53 -46.74 32.30
N THR A 981 -2.51 -45.48 31.85
CA THR A 981 -1.49 -44.49 32.20
C THR A 981 -2.11 -43.19 32.75
N ARG A 982 -1.26 -42.21 33.10
CA ARG A 982 -1.70 -40.84 33.48
C ARG A 982 -2.22 -40.03 32.30
N PHE A 983 -1.98 -40.45 31.06
CA PHE A 983 -2.19 -39.63 29.86
C PHE A 983 -2.74 -40.47 28.69
N ASP A 984 -3.68 -41.36 28.99
CA ASP A 984 -4.41 -42.11 27.96
C ASP A 984 -5.46 -41.21 27.32
N VAL A 985 -5.44 -41.02 26.00
CA VAL A 985 -6.42 -40.20 25.30
C VAL A 985 -7.77 -40.92 25.21
N LEU A 986 -8.86 -40.21 25.51
CA LEU A 986 -10.23 -40.72 25.37
C LEU A 986 -10.67 -40.81 23.90
N PRO A 987 -11.56 -41.76 23.55
CA PRO A 987 -12.19 -41.81 22.23
C PRO A 987 -13.20 -40.67 22.07
N LEU A 988 -13.49 -40.27 20.83
CA LEU A 988 -14.64 -39.42 20.53
C LEU A 988 -15.92 -40.25 20.60
N ILE A 989 -16.89 -39.80 21.39
CA ILE A 989 -18.21 -40.43 21.50
C ILE A 989 -19.22 -39.52 20.79
N ILE A 990 -19.91 -40.08 19.79
CA ILE A 990 -20.79 -39.36 18.86
C ILE A 990 -22.15 -40.05 18.82
N GLN A 991 -23.22 -39.26 18.76
CA GLN A 991 -24.61 -39.73 18.75
C GLN A 991 -25.45 -38.87 17.78
N ILE A 992 -26.32 -39.51 17.00
CA ILE A 992 -27.29 -38.86 16.12
C ILE A 992 -28.71 -39.16 16.61
N GLY A 993 -29.43 -38.11 17.02
CA GLY A 993 -30.78 -38.23 17.56
C GLY A 993 -30.84 -39.12 18.81
N GLU A 994 -31.83 -40.03 18.84
CA GLU A 994 -32.08 -40.94 19.97
C GLU A 994 -31.37 -42.31 19.80
N GLN A 995 -30.38 -42.42 18.91
CA GLN A 995 -29.62 -43.66 18.68
C GLN A 995 -28.63 -43.96 19.82
N GLU A 996 -28.13 -45.21 19.90
CA GLU A 996 -27.04 -45.54 20.82
C GLU A 996 -25.74 -44.83 20.40
N PRO A 997 -24.97 -44.25 21.35
CA PRO A 997 -23.76 -43.51 21.04
C PRO A 997 -22.62 -44.44 20.59
N LYS A 998 -21.97 -44.11 19.48
CA LYS A 998 -20.78 -44.81 18.98
C LYS A 998 -19.52 -44.14 19.52
N TRP A 999 -18.48 -44.93 19.82
CA TRP A 999 -17.15 -44.41 20.18
C TRP A 999 -16.13 -44.71 19.08
N PHE A 1000 -15.20 -43.79 18.89
CA PHE A 1000 -14.16 -43.85 17.86
C PHE A 1000 -12.81 -43.45 18.47
N GLU A 1001 -11.79 -44.28 18.28
CA GLU A 1001 -10.45 -44.01 18.79
C GLU A 1001 -9.71 -43.02 17.87
N ILE A 1002 -9.23 -41.92 18.44
CA ILE A 1002 -8.52 -40.88 17.69
C ILE A 1002 -7.15 -41.43 17.24
N PRO A 1003 -6.77 -41.35 15.95
CA PRO A 1003 -5.48 -41.85 15.46
C PRO A 1003 -4.31 -41.15 16.16
N PRO A 1004 -3.39 -41.87 16.85
CA PRO A 1004 -2.34 -41.25 17.67
C PRO A 1004 -1.46 -40.23 16.92
N GLU A 1005 -1.25 -40.43 15.62
CA GLU A 1005 -0.40 -39.61 14.76
C GLU A 1005 -0.89 -38.17 14.53
N ILE A 1006 -2.18 -37.87 14.76
CA ILE A 1006 -2.70 -36.49 14.70
C ILE A 1006 -2.65 -35.78 16.06
N ILE A 1007 -2.31 -36.50 17.13
CA ILE A 1007 -2.41 -36.03 18.51
C ILE A 1007 -1.08 -35.40 18.92
N MET A 1008 -0.89 -34.12 18.59
CA MET A 1008 0.29 -33.39 19.05
C MET A 1008 0.20 -33.14 20.56
N GLU A 1009 1.10 -33.77 21.30
CA GLU A 1009 1.32 -33.54 22.73
C GLU A 1009 2.65 -32.81 22.95
N VAL A 1010 2.68 -31.91 23.93
CA VAL A 1010 3.88 -31.18 24.34
C VAL A 1010 4.39 -31.76 25.66
N PRO A 1011 5.53 -32.48 25.69
CA PRO A 1011 6.24 -32.85 26.92
C PRO A 1011 6.70 -31.60 27.67
N LEU A 1012 6.52 -31.58 28.99
CA LEU A 1012 6.87 -30.42 29.81
C LEU A 1012 8.28 -30.54 30.40
N SER A 1013 8.98 -29.42 30.33
CA SER A 1013 10.36 -29.17 30.72
C SER A 1013 10.47 -27.76 31.30
N HIS A 1014 11.51 -27.47 32.07
CA HIS A 1014 11.65 -26.17 32.75
C HIS A 1014 13.04 -25.56 32.54
N PRO A 1015 13.15 -24.26 32.15
CA PRO A 1015 14.43 -23.65 31.74
C PRO A 1015 15.46 -23.46 32.87
N ARG A 1016 15.14 -23.87 34.09
CA ARG A 1016 16.03 -23.80 35.27
C ARG A 1016 16.06 -25.10 36.10
N TYR A 1017 15.24 -26.10 35.77
CA TYR A 1017 15.03 -27.29 36.59
C TYR A 1017 14.95 -28.55 35.73
N ASP A 1018 16.10 -29.19 35.48
CA ASP A 1018 16.20 -30.38 34.62
C ASP A 1018 15.32 -31.55 35.12
N TRP A 1019 15.14 -31.66 36.44
CA TRP A 1019 14.27 -32.65 37.08
C TRP A 1019 12.80 -32.54 36.68
N PHE A 1020 12.37 -31.44 36.04
CA PHE A 1020 10.98 -31.26 35.62
C PHE A 1020 10.58 -32.24 34.51
N GLU A 1021 11.52 -32.61 33.63
CA GLU A 1021 11.28 -33.63 32.59
C GLU A 1021 11.06 -35.03 33.23
N GLU A 1022 11.67 -35.33 34.39
CA GLU A 1022 11.47 -36.58 35.13
C GLU A 1022 10.01 -36.77 35.61
N LEU A 1023 9.23 -35.69 35.73
CA LEU A 1023 7.82 -35.78 36.15
C LEU A 1023 6.92 -36.38 35.06
N GLY A 1024 7.43 -36.52 33.83
CA GLY A 1024 6.74 -37.12 32.69
C GLY A 1024 5.43 -36.42 32.33
N LEU A 1025 5.30 -35.13 32.63
CA LEU A 1025 4.10 -34.35 32.33
C LEU A 1025 4.05 -34.02 30.83
N LYS A 1026 2.86 -34.10 30.23
CA LYS A 1026 2.60 -33.65 28.85
C LYS A 1026 1.17 -33.14 28.70
N TRP A 1027 0.93 -32.26 27.72
CA TRP A 1027 -0.42 -31.76 27.44
C TRP A 1027 -0.65 -31.59 25.93
N PHE A 1028 -1.89 -31.82 25.47
CA PHE A 1028 -2.27 -31.64 24.06
C PHE A 1028 -2.03 -30.20 23.59
N ALA A 1029 -1.51 -30.03 22.38
CA ALA A 1029 -1.37 -28.71 21.75
C ALA A 1029 -2.72 -28.01 21.53
N LEU A 1030 -3.77 -28.74 21.15
CA LEU A 1030 -5.00 -28.19 20.59
C LEU A 1030 -6.18 -28.14 21.60
N PRO A 1031 -6.67 -26.95 21.99
CA PRO A 1031 -7.92 -26.79 22.72
C PRO A 1031 -9.12 -26.72 21.75
N ALA A 1032 -9.66 -27.88 21.38
CA ALA A 1032 -10.86 -27.99 20.54
C ALA A 1032 -12.09 -28.36 21.40
N VAL A 1033 -13.02 -27.43 21.59
CA VAL A 1033 -14.32 -27.62 22.25
C VAL A 1033 -15.25 -28.40 21.33
N SER A 1034 -16.09 -29.29 21.89
CA SER A 1034 -16.98 -30.15 21.08
C SER A 1034 -18.41 -30.34 21.61
N ASN A 1035 -18.72 -29.98 22.86
CA ASN A 1035 -20.07 -30.18 23.42
C ASN A 1035 -21.01 -28.95 23.36
N MET A 1036 -20.62 -27.87 22.68
CA MET A 1036 -21.41 -26.63 22.58
C MET A 1036 -22.30 -26.59 21.32
N MET A 1037 -23.31 -25.71 21.34
CA MET A 1037 -24.25 -25.45 20.26
C MET A 1037 -24.10 -23.98 19.82
N LEU A 1038 -23.98 -23.72 18.52
CA LEU A 1038 -24.15 -22.37 17.98
C LEU A 1038 -25.65 -22.11 17.82
N ASP A 1039 -26.14 -21.03 18.42
CA ASP A 1039 -27.48 -20.51 18.15
C ASP A 1039 -27.33 -19.24 17.31
N MET A 1040 -27.94 -19.23 16.12
CA MET A 1040 -27.72 -18.22 15.08
C MET A 1040 -28.98 -18.07 14.21
N GLY A 1041 -29.57 -16.88 14.17
CA GLY A 1041 -30.72 -16.59 13.30
C GLY A 1041 -31.98 -17.41 13.60
N GLY A 1042 -32.10 -18.01 14.79
CA GLY A 1042 -33.18 -18.95 15.08
C GLY A 1042 -32.93 -20.40 14.62
N ILE A 1043 -31.68 -20.74 14.24
CA ILE A 1043 -31.24 -22.10 13.91
C ILE A 1043 -30.12 -22.51 14.88
N GLN A 1044 -30.12 -23.79 15.30
CA GLN A 1044 -29.15 -24.33 16.26
C GLN A 1044 -28.25 -25.39 15.62
N TYR A 1045 -26.95 -25.11 15.58
CA TYR A 1045 -25.94 -25.92 14.90
C TYR A 1045 -24.98 -26.60 15.88
N PRO A 1046 -24.90 -27.94 15.90
CA PRO A 1046 -23.89 -28.66 16.67
C PRO A 1046 -22.50 -28.29 16.15
N THR A 1047 -21.65 -27.73 17.01
CA THR A 1047 -20.41 -27.09 16.55
C THR A 1047 -19.18 -27.41 17.41
N PRO A 1048 -18.26 -28.22 16.88
CA PRO A 1048 -16.91 -28.33 17.42
C PRO A 1048 -16.00 -27.22 16.86
N PHE A 1049 -15.24 -26.55 17.73
CA PHE A 1049 -14.36 -25.43 17.37
C PHE A 1049 -13.13 -25.34 18.26
N ASN A 1050 -12.04 -24.75 17.77
CA ASN A 1050 -10.81 -24.58 18.52
C ASN A 1050 -10.27 -23.14 18.50
N GLY A 1051 -9.44 -22.86 19.49
CA GLY A 1051 -8.48 -21.76 19.46
C GLY A 1051 -7.07 -22.29 19.72
N PHE A 1052 -6.32 -21.56 20.53
CA PHE A 1052 -5.02 -21.94 21.08
C PHE A 1052 -4.98 -21.59 22.57
N TYR A 1053 -4.14 -22.29 23.34
CA TYR A 1053 -4.17 -22.17 24.79
C TYR A 1053 -3.65 -20.83 25.31
N MET A 1054 -4.23 -20.38 26.42
CA MET A 1054 -3.57 -19.54 27.40
C MET A 1054 -2.76 -20.43 28.35
N GLY A 1055 -1.49 -20.08 28.63
CA GLY A 1055 -0.62 -20.86 29.52
C GLY A 1055 -1.23 -21.18 30.89
N ALA A 1056 -2.04 -20.28 31.44
CA ALA A 1056 -2.73 -20.46 32.72
C ALA A 1056 -3.85 -21.52 32.69
N GLU A 1057 -4.44 -21.88 31.54
CA GLU A 1057 -5.37 -23.01 31.46
C GLU A 1057 -4.65 -24.34 31.75
N ILE A 1058 -3.42 -24.48 31.26
CA ILE A 1058 -2.62 -25.69 31.44
C ILE A 1058 -1.91 -25.65 32.80
N GLY A 1059 -1.11 -24.60 33.04
CA GLY A 1059 -0.29 -24.47 34.24
C GLY A 1059 -1.10 -24.24 35.50
N ALA A 1060 -1.99 -23.24 35.49
CA ALA A 1060 -2.73 -22.83 36.69
C ALA A 1060 -4.07 -23.57 36.92
N ARG A 1061 -4.68 -24.20 35.90
CA ARG A 1061 -5.85 -25.08 36.07
C ARG A 1061 -5.51 -26.55 35.93
N ASN A 1062 -5.23 -27.05 34.72
CA ASN A 1062 -5.08 -28.49 34.44
C ASN A 1062 -4.04 -29.18 35.34
N PHE A 1063 -2.88 -28.57 35.60
CA PHE A 1063 -1.86 -29.16 36.47
C PHE A 1063 -1.92 -28.76 37.95
N SER A 1064 -2.63 -27.68 38.31
CA SER A 1064 -2.54 -27.09 39.66
C SER A 1064 -3.83 -27.17 40.49
N ASP A 1065 -5.00 -27.32 39.87
CA ASP A 1065 -6.26 -27.54 40.59
C ASP A 1065 -6.20 -28.86 41.39
N ILE A 1066 -6.78 -28.84 42.61
CA ILE A 1066 -6.74 -29.98 43.55
C ILE A 1066 -7.59 -31.18 43.11
N ASP A 1067 -8.61 -30.92 42.30
CA ASP A 1067 -9.47 -31.88 41.61
C ASP A 1067 -8.94 -32.27 40.22
N ARG A 1068 -7.75 -31.80 39.83
CA ARG A 1068 -7.10 -32.13 38.55
C ARG A 1068 -5.82 -32.92 38.80
N TYR A 1069 -4.69 -32.58 38.17
CA TYR A 1069 -3.43 -33.30 38.38
C TYR A 1069 -2.69 -32.91 39.68
N ASN A 1070 -3.08 -31.82 40.35
CA ASN A 1070 -2.60 -31.40 41.69
C ASN A 1070 -1.06 -31.49 41.87
N MET A 1071 -0.30 -30.91 40.94
CA MET A 1071 1.16 -31.01 40.89
C MET A 1071 1.89 -30.06 41.85
N LEU A 1072 1.23 -29.02 42.38
CA LEU A 1072 1.87 -27.98 43.20
C LEU A 1072 2.68 -28.52 44.39
N PRO A 1073 2.23 -29.51 45.19
CA PRO A 1073 3.02 -30.03 46.31
C PRO A 1073 4.31 -30.71 45.85
N ILE A 1074 4.25 -31.45 44.74
CA ILE A 1074 5.39 -32.20 44.17
C ILE A 1074 6.43 -31.21 43.62
N ILE A 1075 5.98 -30.14 42.96
CA ILE A 1075 6.84 -29.08 42.43
C ILE A 1075 7.51 -28.31 43.58
N ALA A 1076 6.76 -27.97 44.64
CA ALA A 1076 7.30 -27.30 45.81
C ALA A 1076 8.35 -28.14 46.55
N GLU A 1077 8.11 -29.45 46.72
CA GLU A 1077 9.08 -30.41 47.28
C GLU A 1077 10.36 -30.49 46.42
N LYS A 1078 10.23 -30.64 45.10
CA LYS A 1078 11.37 -30.71 44.16
C LYS A 1078 12.18 -29.40 44.06
N ILE A 1079 11.57 -28.24 44.30
CA ILE A 1079 12.27 -26.94 44.42
C ILE A 1079 12.95 -26.80 45.79
N GLY A 1080 12.45 -27.47 46.83
CA GLY A 1080 12.91 -27.31 48.21
C GLY A 1080 12.24 -26.16 48.96
N LEU A 1081 10.97 -25.85 48.63
CA LEU A 1081 10.19 -24.81 49.32
C LEU A 1081 9.67 -25.32 50.68
N ASP A 1082 9.62 -24.43 51.67
CA ASP A 1082 9.00 -24.73 52.96
C ASP A 1082 7.47 -24.79 52.83
N CYS A 1083 6.93 -26.01 52.83
CA CYS A 1083 5.51 -26.29 52.70
C CYS A 1083 4.77 -26.37 54.05
N SER A 1084 5.43 -26.08 55.19
CA SER A 1084 4.87 -26.29 56.54
C SER A 1084 3.73 -25.32 56.89
N GLU A 1085 3.80 -24.08 56.41
CA GLU A 1085 2.79 -23.04 56.62
C GLU A 1085 2.37 -22.40 55.28
N THR A 1086 1.17 -21.81 55.21
CA THR A 1086 0.73 -21.08 54.01
C THR A 1086 1.40 -19.71 53.86
N MET A 1087 1.94 -19.13 54.93
CA MET A 1087 2.59 -17.82 54.94
C MET A 1087 3.93 -17.78 54.20
N THR A 1088 4.49 -18.95 53.83
CA THR A 1088 5.70 -19.05 53.00
C THR A 1088 5.43 -18.79 51.51
N LEU A 1089 4.15 -18.70 51.11
CA LEU A 1089 3.69 -18.54 49.72
C LEU A 1089 4.20 -19.64 48.76
N TRP A 1090 4.46 -20.85 49.30
CA TRP A 1090 5.00 -21.97 48.52
C TRP A 1090 4.11 -22.37 47.34
N LYS A 1091 2.79 -22.21 47.47
CA LYS A 1091 1.82 -22.50 46.40
C LYS A 1091 1.98 -21.53 45.24
N ASP A 1092 2.03 -20.24 45.53
CA ASP A 1092 2.17 -19.15 44.57
C ASP A 1092 3.48 -19.30 43.78
N LEU A 1093 4.58 -19.61 44.48
CA LEU A 1093 5.88 -19.90 43.87
C LEU A 1093 5.81 -21.13 42.95
N ALA A 1094 5.34 -22.28 43.44
CA ALA A 1094 5.22 -23.49 42.62
C ALA A 1094 4.26 -23.31 41.41
N LEU A 1095 3.22 -22.49 41.57
CA LEU A 1095 2.25 -22.15 40.53
C LEU A 1095 2.87 -21.29 39.42
N VAL A 1096 3.73 -20.34 39.77
CA VAL A 1096 4.51 -19.56 38.79
C VAL A 1096 5.46 -20.48 38.02
N GLU A 1097 6.26 -21.32 38.71
CA GLU A 1097 7.21 -22.23 38.06
C GLU A 1097 6.50 -23.26 37.13
N MET A 1098 5.31 -23.76 37.53
CA MET A 1098 4.45 -24.60 36.69
C MET A 1098 4.00 -23.89 35.40
N ASN A 1099 3.68 -22.59 35.48
CA ASN A 1099 3.31 -21.79 34.30
C ASN A 1099 4.54 -21.49 33.42
N VAL A 1100 5.71 -21.24 34.01
CA VAL A 1100 6.97 -21.08 33.27
C VAL A 1100 7.33 -22.36 32.52
N ALA A 1101 7.16 -23.54 33.12
CA ALA A 1101 7.40 -24.83 32.46
C ALA A 1101 6.50 -25.02 31.22
N VAL A 1102 5.21 -24.71 31.34
CA VAL A 1102 4.26 -24.76 30.22
C VAL A 1102 4.68 -23.83 29.09
N LEU A 1103 4.88 -22.54 29.38
CA LEU A 1103 5.21 -21.54 28.35
C LEU A 1103 6.57 -21.82 27.68
N HIS A 1104 7.57 -22.23 28.46
CA HIS A 1104 8.86 -22.66 27.93
C HIS A 1104 8.73 -23.86 26.99
N SER A 1105 7.96 -24.88 27.40
CA SER A 1105 7.85 -26.13 26.64
C SER A 1105 7.09 -25.94 25.34
N TYR A 1106 5.98 -25.20 25.35
CA TYR A 1106 5.24 -24.90 24.12
C TYR A 1106 6.12 -24.11 23.14
N LYS A 1107 6.90 -23.13 23.63
CA LYS A 1107 7.91 -22.43 22.80
C LYS A 1107 9.02 -23.37 22.28
N LYS A 1108 9.54 -24.27 23.12
CA LYS A 1108 10.58 -25.28 22.77
C LYS A 1108 10.12 -26.26 21.68
N TYR A 1109 8.84 -26.60 21.65
CA TYR A 1109 8.22 -27.49 20.66
C TYR A 1109 7.52 -26.76 19.50
N GLY A 1110 7.70 -25.43 19.36
CA GLY A 1110 7.11 -24.65 18.26
C GLY A 1110 5.58 -24.50 18.30
N VAL A 1111 4.94 -24.80 19.44
CA VAL A 1111 3.49 -24.78 19.59
C VAL A 1111 2.99 -23.41 20.03
N ARG A 1112 2.02 -22.88 19.29
CA ARG A 1112 1.35 -21.60 19.56
C ARG A 1112 0.65 -21.62 20.92
N ILE A 1113 1.11 -20.78 21.82
CA ILE A 1113 0.51 -20.49 23.13
C ILE A 1113 0.65 -18.99 23.41
N LEU A 1114 -0.23 -18.41 24.22
CA LEU A 1114 -0.02 -17.08 24.80
C LEU A 1114 0.01 -17.16 26.32
N ASP A 1115 0.79 -16.28 26.96
CA ASP A 1115 0.67 -16.08 28.40
C ASP A 1115 -0.58 -15.24 28.75
N HIS A 1116 -0.89 -15.19 30.04
CA HIS A 1116 -2.12 -14.55 30.52
C HIS A 1116 -2.05 -13.02 30.53
N HIS A 1117 -0.86 -12.39 30.54
CA HIS A 1117 -0.73 -10.94 30.39
C HIS A 1117 -0.87 -10.53 28.92
N ALA A 1118 -0.18 -11.22 28.00
CA ALA A 1118 -0.30 -10.95 26.57
C ALA A 1118 -1.73 -11.18 26.05
N LEU A 1119 -2.39 -12.27 26.48
CA LEU A 1119 -3.77 -12.55 26.08
C LEU A 1119 -4.78 -11.54 26.69
N THR A 1120 -4.61 -11.11 27.93
CA THR A 1120 -5.50 -10.08 28.52
C THR A 1120 -5.25 -8.68 27.96
N ALA A 1121 -4.02 -8.34 27.58
CA ALA A 1121 -3.73 -7.12 26.82
C ALA A 1121 -4.37 -7.17 25.42
N SER A 1122 -4.24 -8.30 24.72
CA SER A 1122 -4.91 -8.53 23.43
C SER A 1122 -6.44 -8.50 23.54
N PHE A 1123 -7.02 -8.98 24.65
CA PHE A 1123 -8.45 -8.83 24.92
C PHE A 1123 -8.85 -7.37 25.16
N MET A 1124 -8.02 -6.57 25.83
CA MET A 1124 -8.29 -5.13 25.98
C MET A 1124 -8.17 -4.37 24.66
N GLN A 1125 -7.32 -4.80 23.73
CA GLN A 1125 -7.34 -4.28 22.35
C GLN A 1125 -8.69 -4.57 21.68
N PHE A 1126 -9.19 -5.82 21.74
CA PHE A 1126 -10.53 -6.17 21.26
C PHE A 1126 -11.67 -5.36 21.92
N VAL A 1127 -11.55 -5.04 23.21
CA VAL A 1127 -12.50 -4.16 23.93
C VAL A 1127 -12.48 -2.75 23.36
N ASP A 1128 -11.30 -2.23 23.02
CA ASP A 1128 -11.14 -0.93 22.40
C ASP A 1128 -11.57 -0.92 20.91
N ASP A 1129 -11.42 -2.04 20.20
CA ASP A 1129 -11.83 -2.24 18.78
C ASP A 1129 -13.35 -2.37 18.62
N GLU A 1130 -14.02 -3.09 19.51
CA GLU A 1130 -15.49 -3.08 19.54
C GLU A 1130 -16.03 -1.68 19.86
N GLN A 1131 -15.36 -0.94 20.77
CA GLN A 1131 -15.77 0.41 21.15
C GLN A 1131 -15.48 1.45 20.04
N GLN A 1132 -14.50 1.23 19.15
CA GLN A 1132 -14.32 2.00 17.91
C GLN A 1132 -15.54 1.94 17.01
N CYS A 1133 -16.06 0.73 16.77
CA CYS A 1133 -17.28 0.52 16.00
C CYS A 1133 -18.56 0.93 16.75
N GLY A 1134 -18.46 1.57 17.92
CA GLY A 1134 -19.60 1.98 18.74
C GLY A 1134 -20.33 0.82 19.45
N ARG A 1135 -19.69 -0.34 19.58
CA ARG A 1135 -20.29 -1.58 20.11
C ARG A 1135 -19.81 -1.84 21.55
N GLN A 1136 -20.71 -2.23 22.44
CA GLN A 1136 -20.37 -2.53 23.84
C GLN A 1136 -19.91 -3.99 23.96
N VAL A 1137 -18.74 -4.23 24.56
CA VAL A 1137 -18.31 -5.59 24.90
C VAL A 1137 -19.01 -6.08 26.16
N TYR A 1138 -19.72 -7.20 26.01
CA TYR A 1138 -20.28 -7.96 27.11
C TYR A 1138 -19.30 -9.07 27.55
N GLY A 1139 -19.33 -9.43 28.83
CA GLY A 1139 -18.31 -10.29 29.42
C GLY A 1139 -18.67 -10.87 30.79
N ASP A 1140 -18.28 -12.11 31.02
CA ASP A 1140 -18.36 -12.78 32.31
C ASP A 1140 -17.03 -12.54 33.04
N ARG A 1141 -17.00 -11.54 33.93
CA ARG A 1141 -15.76 -11.09 34.59
C ARG A 1141 -15.05 -12.19 35.39
N ILE A 1142 -15.77 -13.21 35.86
CA ILE A 1142 -15.19 -14.36 36.58
C ILE A 1142 -14.36 -15.24 35.62
N TRP A 1143 -14.68 -15.26 34.33
CA TRP A 1143 -13.95 -15.99 33.29
C TRP A 1143 -12.87 -15.17 32.59
N LEU A 1144 -13.05 -13.86 32.48
CA LEU A 1144 -12.10 -12.97 31.82
C LEU A 1144 -10.89 -12.63 32.70
N ILE A 1145 -10.97 -12.79 34.03
CA ILE A 1145 -9.82 -12.63 34.92
C ILE A 1145 -9.02 -13.95 34.98
N PRO A 1146 -7.71 -13.97 34.65
CA PRO A 1146 -6.91 -15.19 34.74
C PRO A 1146 -6.76 -15.74 36.17
N PRO A 1147 -6.64 -17.07 36.34
CA PRO A 1147 -6.59 -17.74 37.66
C PRO A 1147 -5.26 -17.57 38.41
N ILE A 1148 -4.32 -16.78 37.86
CA ILE A 1148 -3.01 -16.46 38.41
C ILE A 1148 -2.72 -14.99 38.09
N SER A 1149 -1.98 -14.28 38.95
CA SER A 1149 -1.53 -12.90 38.73
C SER A 1149 -2.65 -11.86 38.51
N ALA A 1150 -3.90 -12.19 38.86
CA ALA A 1150 -5.12 -11.47 38.48
C ALA A 1150 -5.01 -9.94 38.48
N SER A 1151 -4.65 -9.32 39.61
CA SER A 1151 -4.56 -7.86 39.78
C SER A 1151 -3.44 -7.15 38.99
N THR A 1152 -2.57 -7.92 38.32
CA THR A 1152 -1.53 -7.41 37.41
C THR A 1152 -1.90 -7.58 35.93
N THR A 1153 -3.14 -7.97 35.64
CA THR A 1153 -3.70 -8.04 34.28
C THR A 1153 -4.66 -6.86 34.05
N PRO A 1154 -4.66 -6.24 32.86
CA PRO A 1154 -5.42 -5.00 32.61
C PRO A 1154 -6.94 -5.19 32.66
N VAL A 1155 -7.43 -6.43 32.51
CA VAL A 1155 -8.85 -6.79 32.63
C VAL A 1155 -9.37 -6.73 34.07
N TYR A 1156 -8.50 -6.79 35.08
CA TYR A 1156 -8.92 -6.90 36.49
C TYR A 1156 -9.66 -5.67 37.00
N THR A 1157 -9.25 -4.47 36.55
CA THR A 1157 -9.84 -3.18 36.95
C THR A 1157 -11.05 -2.78 36.12
N VAL A 1158 -11.42 -3.58 35.11
CA VAL A 1158 -12.55 -3.31 34.21
C VAL A 1158 -13.76 -4.15 34.65
N GLU A 1159 -14.91 -3.49 34.76
CA GLU A 1159 -16.20 -4.14 34.97
C GLU A 1159 -16.91 -4.33 33.63
N PHE A 1160 -17.41 -5.54 33.38
CA PHE A 1160 -18.14 -5.89 32.16
C PHE A 1160 -19.60 -6.24 32.50
N GLU A 1161 -20.53 -5.79 31.67
CA GLU A 1161 -21.94 -6.20 31.77
C GLU A 1161 -22.06 -7.60 31.14
N ASN A 1162 -22.65 -8.57 31.84
CA ASN A 1162 -22.71 -9.97 31.37
C ASN A 1162 -24.06 -10.27 30.72
N ARG A 1163 -24.25 -9.79 29.47
CA ARG A 1163 -25.45 -10.06 28.64
C ARG A 1163 -25.10 -11.05 27.53
N LEU A 1164 -25.89 -12.10 27.32
CA LEU A 1164 -25.62 -13.08 26.26
C LEU A 1164 -26.40 -12.67 25.00
N LEU A 1165 -25.71 -12.09 24.02
CA LEU A 1165 -26.29 -11.74 22.72
C LEU A 1165 -26.25 -12.94 21.77
N LYS A 1166 -27.30 -13.15 20.96
CA LYS A 1166 -27.25 -14.05 19.79
C LYS A 1166 -26.72 -13.30 18.56
N PRO A 1167 -26.00 -13.97 17.63
CA PRO A 1167 -25.52 -15.35 17.69
C PRO A 1167 -24.52 -15.61 18.81
N ASN A 1168 -24.48 -16.82 19.36
CA ASN A 1168 -23.50 -17.21 20.39
C ASN A 1168 -23.27 -18.73 20.46
N TYR A 1169 -22.26 -19.15 21.22
CA TYR A 1169 -22.07 -20.54 21.61
C TYR A 1169 -22.62 -20.80 23.01
N PHE A 1170 -23.54 -21.76 23.11
CA PHE A 1170 -24.20 -22.14 24.36
C PHE A 1170 -23.86 -23.58 24.77
N TYR A 1171 -23.85 -23.84 26.07
CA TYR A 1171 -23.60 -25.18 26.61
C TYR A 1171 -24.79 -26.12 26.40
N GLN A 1172 -24.51 -27.40 26.22
CA GLN A 1172 -25.53 -28.45 26.23
C GLN A 1172 -25.44 -29.24 27.55
N ARG A 1173 -26.56 -29.79 28.03
CA ARG A 1173 -26.53 -30.73 29.18
C ARG A 1173 -25.88 -32.04 28.75
N ASP A 1174 -25.13 -32.67 29.67
CA ASP A 1174 -24.47 -33.95 29.40
C ASP A 1174 -25.52 -35.06 29.19
N PRO A 1175 -25.48 -35.81 28.07
CA PRO A 1175 -26.56 -36.72 27.69
C PRO A 1175 -26.71 -37.96 28.60
N TRP A 1176 -25.76 -38.21 29.50
CA TRP A 1176 -25.84 -39.28 30.51
C TRP A 1176 -26.38 -38.81 31.88
N GLN A 1177 -26.67 -37.52 32.06
CA GLN A 1177 -27.24 -36.98 33.30
C GLN A 1177 -28.77 -36.92 33.22
N THR A 1178 -29.45 -37.61 34.13
CA THR A 1178 -30.89 -37.45 34.34
C THR A 1178 -31.21 -36.13 35.04
N GLU A 1179 -32.44 -35.63 34.88
CA GLU A 1179 -32.86 -34.24 35.19
C GLU A 1179 -32.76 -33.78 36.67
N SER A 1180 -32.22 -34.60 37.56
CA SER A 1180 -32.09 -34.33 39.00
C SER A 1180 -30.63 -34.21 39.50
N ALA A 1181 -29.63 -34.25 38.62
CA ALA A 1181 -28.25 -33.93 38.97
C ALA A 1181 -28.05 -32.42 39.17
N VAL A 1182 -27.43 -32.02 40.30
CA VAL A 1182 -27.12 -30.61 40.57
C VAL A 1182 -26.02 -30.13 39.62
N LEU A 1183 -26.34 -29.08 38.85
CA LEU A 1183 -25.50 -28.51 37.79
C LEU A 1183 -24.07 -28.23 38.27
N LYS A 1184 -23.09 -28.88 37.62
CA LYS A 1184 -21.67 -28.51 37.68
C LYS A 1184 -21.22 -28.04 36.30
N CYS A 1185 -20.41 -26.99 36.28
CA CYS A 1185 -19.76 -26.54 35.05
C CYS A 1185 -18.48 -27.35 34.81
N PRO A 1186 -18.16 -27.78 33.58
CA PRO A 1186 -16.99 -28.62 33.27
C PRO A 1186 -15.61 -27.95 33.47
N PHE A 1187 -15.58 -26.74 34.04
CA PHE A 1187 -14.37 -26.00 34.44
C PHE A 1187 -14.40 -25.56 35.91
N HIS A 1188 -15.39 -26.05 36.68
CA HIS A 1188 -15.74 -25.54 38.00
C HIS A 1188 -16.10 -26.68 38.98
N HIS A 1189 -15.08 -27.39 39.46
CA HIS A 1189 -15.15 -27.99 40.79
C HIS A 1189 -15.04 -26.87 41.83
N GLN A 1190 -15.76 -26.99 42.93
CA GLN A 1190 -15.79 -25.99 44.00
C GLN A 1190 -14.56 -26.14 44.90
N ALA A 1191 -13.99 -25.00 45.30
CA ALA A 1191 -13.24 -24.85 46.55
C ALA A 1191 -14.21 -24.59 47.71
#